data_AF-A0A7I8V477-F1
#
_entry.id   AF-A0A7I8V477-F1
#
_cell.length_a   1.000
_cell.length_b   1.000
_cell.length_c   1.000
_cell.angle_alpha   90.00
_cell.angle_beta   90.00
_cell.angle_gamma   90.00
#
_symmetry.space_group_name_H-M   'P 1'
#
loop_
_entity.id
_entity.type
_entity.pdbx_description
1 polymer ?
#
loop_
_entity_poly.entity_id
_entity_poly.type
_entity_poly.pdbx_seq_one_letter_code
_entity_poly.pdbx_strand_id
1 'polypeptide(L)'
;MAELTTKHAEFIEHKAIDSVKLKNFDEALASFCILFKLCPSKKEEYKSDFIYCVQEWCTILMDKNCPSQIIDCFPQILELYPYCKEILGLLGGLLHKLEQYEFALSVLTRALHIDETDPVNTELSDNTKSRLVERWHFKMLNDRVRNQAYFKAIRRMSKEISTILDIGTGSGLLSMIASICNFKKIYACEVCPTICKVARKTFELNDSKMKQSVVLYEKCSNEILIPSDIEERVPLVVTETFDAGLLGERALSTIADAWKRLLTDSGQVIPKKASVYGCLVQSGELRRNFSLAFPALRNLNLSDVRLLYRKLPSVADRKSKPYDCATLNKLEGGFVRLSEEFKILDIDFNNRDEIIKLSENGLEKSMNIRLTSSGKIDAVVTWFDLEVCKNHHIVTSPSSNGSWQQAVYFVLPEDLGRIDSYYSKEEQVQVTISIQDDLINIKCRGGMPSSFESILCGKKTLAEFNDIEYNRAMCQGVEAVLKNRKSPKVCIYSSGVSPIAFQCLQMGVDYVLGPNWAENEEEIVQKICEKINLDSSKVICGCEDLPEFNVLIVNAVDRNGRLSVNVLDHMDVLISRAVEDVIVIPQALKCLGVFVESRSLVEEGGIQKDVCGFNVSAMNDYQTINHQCISLNRLNHVKLSPVFELFNQCLKDTKGMFERTISVETIESGRVDALVYWFEMQMADEVRFSTIKSNNPFDQSAFIHSIPTFVVKEEEQINVRLVCNNSFMHATYEKAMGAQS
;
A
#
# COMPACT_ATOMS: atom_id res chain seq x y z
N MET A 1 -52.76 -29.17 -2.46
CA MET A 1 -51.65 -28.43 -3.10
C MET A 1 -50.96 -27.54 -2.08
N ALA A 2 -51.61 -26.52 -1.51
CA ALA A 2 -51.01 -25.64 -0.49
C ALA A 2 -50.43 -26.39 0.72
N GLU A 3 -51.16 -27.33 1.33
CA GLU A 3 -50.63 -28.13 2.47
C GLU A 3 -49.43 -29.03 2.12
N LEU A 4 -49.35 -29.49 0.86
CA LEU A 4 -48.21 -30.29 0.39
C LEU A 4 -46.97 -29.43 0.20
N THR A 5 -47.15 -28.19 -0.29
CA THR A 5 -46.09 -27.19 -0.40
C THR A 5 -45.57 -26.76 0.97
N THR A 6 -46.44 -26.60 1.97
CA THR A 6 -46.05 -26.26 3.35
C THR A 6 -45.22 -27.35 4.01
N LYS A 7 -45.67 -28.62 3.99
CA LYS A 7 -44.90 -29.73 4.57
C LYS A 7 -43.55 -29.94 3.87
N HIS A 8 -43.48 -29.68 2.57
CA HIS A 8 -42.23 -29.78 1.81
C HIS A 8 -41.27 -28.65 2.18
N ALA A 9 -41.77 -27.42 2.37
CA ALA A 9 -40.96 -26.29 2.82
C ALA A 9 -40.38 -26.52 4.23
N GLU A 10 -41.17 -27.03 5.17
CA GLU A 10 -40.71 -27.37 6.53
C GLU A 10 -39.58 -28.42 6.51
N PHE A 11 -39.69 -29.44 5.65
CA PHE A 11 -38.62 -30.44 5.48
C PHE A 11 -37.32 -29.82 4.94
N ILE A 12 -37.41 -28.95 3.93
CA ILE A 12 -36.24 -28.28 3.34
C ILE A 12 -35.62 -27.28 4.34
N GLU A 13 -36.43 -26.61 5.16
CA GLU A 13 -35.98 -25.71 6.22
C GLU A 13 -35.15 -26.47 7.27
N HIS A 14 -35.66 -27.58 7.79
CA HIS A 14 -34.89 -28.44 8.71
C HIS A 14 -33.58 -28.91 8.10
N LYS A 15 -33.62 -29.36 6.84
CA LYS A 15 -32.44 -29.79 6.10
C LYS A 15 -31.40 -28.67 5.99
N ALA A 16 -31.81 -27.46 5.63
CA ALA A 16 -30.91 -26.31 5.51
C ALA A 16 -30.18 -26.05 6.83
N ILE A 17 -30.93 -25.95 7.94
CA ILE A 17 -30.39 -25.67 9.28
C ILE A 17 -29.42 -26.78 9.74
N ASP A 18 -29.77 -28.04 9.54
CA ASP A 18 -28.92 -29.15 9.95
C ASP A 18 -27.63 -29.23 9.12
N SER A 19 -27.70 -28.94 7.81
CA SER A 19 -26.50 -28.83 6.97
C SER A 19 -25.57 -27.69 7.43
N VAL A 20 -26.10 -26.54 7.90
CA VAL A 20 -25.26 -25.47 8.50
C VAL A 20 -24.53 -26.00 9.74
N LYS A 21 -25.23 -26.66 10.65
CA LYS A 21 -24.63 -27.21 11.89
C LYS A 21 -23.55 -28.25 11.61
N LEU A 22 -23.75 -29.05 10.57
CA LEU A 22 -22.80 -30.07 10.11
C LEU A 22 -21.66 -29.50 9.26
N LYS A 23 -21.65 -28.19 8.98
CA LYS A 23 -20.68 -27.51 8.09
C LYS A 23 -20.69 -28.02 6.64
N ASN A 24 -21.83 -28.56 6.20
CA ASN A 24 -22.08 -28.96 4.81
C ASN A 24 -22.65 -27.76 4.04
N PHE A 25 -21.81 -26.76 3.76
CA PHE A 25 -22.27 -25.46 3.28
C PHE A 25 -22.83 -25.47 1.85
N ASP A 26 -22.38 -26.38 0.99
CA ASP A 26 -22.95 -26.58 -0.35
C ASP A 26 -24.41 -27.07 -0.29
N GLU A 27 -24.66 -28.07 0.55
CA GLU A 27 -26.00 -28.61 0.75
C GLU A 27 -26.92 -27.60 1.47
N ALA A 28 -26.38 -26.85 2.43
CA ALA A 28 -27.10 -25.77 3.10
C ALA A 28 -27.52 -24.69 2.10
N LEU A 29 -26.61 -24.22 1.25
CA LEU A 29 -26.90 -23.21 0.23
C LEU A 29 -27.95 -23.68 -0.76
N ALA A 30 -27.84 -24.91 -1.28
CA ALA A 30 -28.83 -25.48 -2.18
C ALA A 30 -30.21 -25.55 -1.52
N SER A 31 -30.26 -25.97 -0.25
CA SER A 31 -31.50 -26.09 0.53
C SER A 31 -32.13 -24.72 0.79
N PHE A 32 -31.35 -23.70 1.17
CA PHE A 32 -31.84 -22.33 1.32
C PHE A 32 -32.35 -21.74 0.00
N CYS A 33 -31.63 -21.95 -1.11
CA CYS A 33 -32.07 -21.49 -2.44
C CYS A 33 -33.44 -22.08 -2.82
N ILE A 34 -33.68 -23.36 -2.51
CA ILE A 34 -34.97 -24.02 -2.73
C ILE A 34 -36.03 -23.46 -1.75
N LEU A 35 -35.70 -23.36 -0.47
CA LEU A 35 -36.59 -22.82 0.56
C LEU A 35 -37.10 -21.43 0.19
N PHE A 36 -36.21 -20.53 -0.23
CA PHE A 36 -36.56 -19.16 -0.56
C PHE A 36 -37.38 -19.02 -1.85
N LYS A 37 -37.29 -20.00 -2.76
CA LYS A 37 -38.15 -20.08 -3.95
C LYS A 37 -39.55 -20.61 -3.58
N LEU A 38 -39.64 -21.55 -2.64
CA LEU A 38 -40.91 -22.12 -2.16
C LEU A 38 -41.65 -21.19 -1.18
N CYS A 39 -40.91 -20.52 -0.29
CA CYS A 39 -41.42 -19.68 0.79
C CYS A 39 -40.59 -18.40 0.92
N PRO A 40 -40.82 -17.38 0.06
CA PRO A 40 -40.02 -16.15 0.06
C PRO A 40 -40.02 -15.37 1.38
N SER A 41 -41.05 -15.52 2.23
CA SER A 41 -41.12 -14.86 3.54
C SER A 41 -40.03 -15.32 4.52
N LYS A 42 -39.46 -16.52 4.31
CA LYS A 42 -38.36 -17.05 5.13
C LYS A 42 -37.00 -16.40 4.84
N LYS A 43 -36.89 -15.58 3.79
CA LYS A 43 -35.63 -14.90 3.42
C LYS A 43 -35.09 -14.03 4.56
N GLU A 44 -35.91 -13.13 5.10
CA GLU A 44 -35.46 -12.22 6.17
C GLU A 44 -35.13 -12.96 7.46
N GLU A 45 -35.84 -14.05 7.77
CA GLU A 45 -35.59 -14.89 8.94
C GLU A 45 -34.20 -15.55 8.88
N TYR A 46 -33.81 -16.08 7.73
CA TYR A 46 -32.56 -16.82 7.53
C TYR A 46 -31.48 -16.04 6.77
N LYS A 47 -31.60 -14.71 6.69
CA LYS A 47 -30.65 -13.88 5.94
C LYS A 47 -29.21 -14.07 6.44
N SER A 48 -29.00 -14.02 7.76
CA SER A 48 -27.67 -14.15 8.37
C SER A 48 -27.06 -15.53 8.15
N ASP A 49 -27.84 -16.61 8.36
CA ASP A 49 -27.38 -17.98 8.13
C ASP A 49 -27.03 -18.22 6.66
N PHE A 50 -27.83 -17.68 5.74
CA PHE A 50 -27.57 -17.78 4.32
C PHE A 50 -26.28 -17.05 3.92
N ILE A 51 -26.07 -15.81 4.39
CA ILE A 51 -24.84 -15.05 4.13
C ILE A 51 -23.62 -15.79 4.68
N TYR A 52 -23.71 -16.32 5.90
CA TYR A 52 -22.65 -17.13 6.50
C TYR A 52 -22.33 -18.36 5.65
N CYS A 53 -23.34 -19.09 5.17
CA CYS A 53 -23.12 -20.22 4.27
C CYS A 53 -22.45 -19.81 2.95
N VAL A 54 -22.84 -18.66 2.37
CA VAL A 54 -22.20 -18.14 1.14
C VAL A 54 -20.73 -17.87 1.41
N GLN A 55 -20.41 -17.19 2.52
CA GLN A 55 -19.04 -16.86 2.90
C GLN A 55 -18.18 -18.11 3.10
N GLU A 56 -18.63 -19.06 3.91
CA GLU A 56 -17.89 -20.30 4.20
C GLU A 56 -17.71 -21.16 2.95
N TRP A 57 -18.74 -21.28 2.11
CA TRP A 57 -18.63 -21.99 0.85
C TRP A 57 -17.63 -21.35 -0.10
N CYS A 58 -17.61 -20.01 -0.18
CA CYS A 58 -16.62 -19.30 -0.99
C CYS A 58 -15.19 -19.54 -0.46
N THR A 59 -14.98 -19.54 0.85
CA THR A 59 -13.69 -19.88 1.47
C THR A 59 -13.24 -21.29 1.05
N ILE A 60 -14.11 -22.30 1.20
CA ILE A 60 -13.82 -23.68 0.80
C ILE A 60 -13.46 -23.80 -0.68
N LEU A 61 -14.18 -23.10 -1.57
CA LEU A 61 -13.90 -23.15 -3.00
C LEU A 61 -12.59 -22.46 -3.37
N MET A 62 -12.23 -21.38 -2.68
CA MET A 62 -10.92 -20.72 -2.84
C MET A 62 -9.79 -21.64 -2.39
N ASP A 63 -9.94 -22.32 -1.25
CA ASP A 63 -8.94 -23.27 -0.73
C ASP A 63 -8.77 -24.48 -1.66
N LYS A 64 -9.85 -24.92 -2.32
CA LYS A 64 -9.81 -25.97 -3.35
C LYS A 64 -9.30 -25.47 -4.71
N ASN A 65 -8.97 -24.18 -4.85
CA ASN A 65 -8.55 -23.55 -6.09
C ASN A 65 -9.56 -23.74 -7.25
N CYS A 66 -10.86 -23.64 -6.94
CA CYS A 66 -11.98 -23.79 -7.89
C CYS A 66 -12.76 -22.47 -8.08
N PRO A 67 -12.12 -21.37 -8.50
CA PRO A 67 -12.75 -20.04 -8.49
C PRO A 67 -13.87 -19.87 -9.52
N SER A 68 -13.92 -20.69 -10.58
CA SER A 68 -15.00 -20.62 -11.58
C SER A 68 -16.36 -20.99 -10.97
N GLN A 69 -16.40 -21.98 -10.07
CA GLN A 69 -17.63 -22.41 -9.41
C GLN A 69 -18.22 -21.31 -8.52
N ILE A 70 -17.36 -20.47 -7.94
CA ILE A 70 -17.77 -19.31 -7.16
C ILE A 70 -18.57 -18.37 -8.06
N ILE A 71 -18.00 -17.97 -9.20
CA ILE A 71 -18.63 -17.03 -10.14
C ILE A 71 -19.94 -17.59 -10.69
N ASP A 72 -20.01 -18.89 -10.98
CA ASP A 72 -21.22 -19.53 -11.52
C ASP A 72 -22.39 -19.57 -10.53
N CYS A 73 -22.11 -19.58 -9.22
CA CYS A 73 -23.14 -19.60 -8.19
C CYS A 73 -23.75 -18.20 -7.91
N PHE A 74 -22.95 -17.14 -8.03
CA PHE A 74 -23.39 -15.78 -7.66
C PHE A 74 -24.62 -15.25 -8.41
N PRO A 75 -24.86 -15.55 -9.71
CA PRO A 75 -26.10 -15.16 -10.38
C PRO A 75 -27.37 -15.64 -9.65
N GLN A 76 -27.38 -16.88 -9.16
CA GLN A 76 -28.53 -17.42 -8.42
C GLN A 76 -28.66 -16.79 -7.03
N ILE A 77 -27.54 -16.52 -6.37
CA ILE A 77 -27.51 -15.84 -5.06
C ILE A 77 -28.03 -14.40 -5.20
N LEU A 78 -27.59 -13.68 -6.24
CA LEU A 78 -28.00 -12.30 -6.53
C LEU A 78 -29.44 -12.20 -7.04
N GLU A 79 -29.99 -13.24 -7.68
CA GLU A 79 -31.43 -13.31 -7.99
C GLU A 79 -32.26 -13.33 -6.70
N LEU A 80 -31.77 -14.00 -5.66
CA LEU A 80 -32.45 -14.07 -4.36
C LEU A 80 -32.28 -12.78 -3.55
N TYR A 81 -31.11 -12.15 -3.60
CA TYR A 81 -30.73 -10.96 -2.84
C TYR A 81 -29.98 -9.90 -3.69
N PRO A 82 -30.67 -9.22 -4.62
CA PRO A 82 -30.03 -8.30 -5.57
C PRO A 82 -29.50 -6.99 -4.94
N TYR A 83 -30.02 -6.63 -3.76
CA TYR A 83 -29.70 -5.40 -3.02
C TYR A 83 -29.12 -5.67 -1.62
N CYS A 84 -28.49 -6.84 -1.43
CA CYS A 84 -27.83 -7.18 -0.18
C CYS A 84 -26.35 -6.76 -0.24
N LYS A 85 -25.99 -5.71 0.52
CA LYS A 85 -24.63 -5.14 0.52
C LYS A 85 -23.57 -6.14 0.97
N GLU A 86 -23.93 -7.06 1.88
CA GLU A 86 -23.03 -8.10 2.39
C GLU A 86 -22.68 -9.10 1.28
N ILE A 87 -23.67 -9.56 0.50
CA ILE A 87 -23.47 -10.48 -0.62
C ILE A 87 -22.70 -9.80 -1.76
N LEU A 88 -23.04 -8.55 -2.07
CA LEU A 88 -22.30 -7.77 -3.08
C LEU A 88 -20.84 -7.55 -2.63
N GLY A 89 -20.61 -7.26 -1.35
CA GLY A 89 -19.28 -7.13 -0.77
C GLY A 89 -18.47 -8.41 -0.85
N LEU A 90 -19.06 -9.55 -0.50
CA LEU A 90 -18.43 -10.87 -0.66
C LEU A 90 -18.04 -11.14 -2.11
N LEU A 91 -18.94 -10.91 -3.06
CA LEU A 91 -18.62 -11.04 -4.49
C LEU A 91 -17.49 -10.09 -4.91
N GLY A 92 -17.56 -8.83 -4.52
CA GLY A 92 -16.52 -7.83 -4.78
C GLY A 92 -15.15 -8.27 -4.25
N GLY A 93 -15.12 -8.84 -3.04
CA GLY A 93 -13.89 -9.32 -2.39
C GLY A 93 -13.29 -10.53 -3.09
N LEU A 94 -14.15 -11.43 -3.56
CA LEU A 94 -13.75 -12.60 -4.35
C LEU A 94 -13.20 -12.18 -5.71
N LEU A 95 -13.91 -11.32 -6.44
CA LEU A 95 -13.46 -10.77 -7.72
C LEU A 95 -12.11 -10.03 -7.56
N HIS A 96 -11.93 -9.29 -6.46
CA HIS A 96 -10.65 -8.67 -6.15
C HIS A 96 -9.52 -9.69 -5.97
N LYS A 97 -9.75 -10.77 -5.21
CA LYS A 97 -8.77 -11.86 -5.02
C LYS A 97 -8.45 -12.59 -6.33
N LEU A 98 -9.41 -12.64 -7.25
CA LEU A 98 -9.25 -13.20 -8.60
C LEU A 98 -8.68 -12.21 -9.62
N GLU A 99 -8.21 -11.03 -9.15
CA GLU A 99 -7.64 -9.97 -9.96
C GLU A 99 -8.59 -9.40 -11.04
N GLN A 100 -9.90 -9.64 -10.89
CA GLN A 100 -10.96 -9.10 -11.74
C GLN A 100 -11.42 -7.72 -11.24
N TYR A 101 -10.48 -6.78 -11.17
CA TYR A 101 -10.68 -5.52 -10.44
C TYR A 101 -11.80 -4.63 -10.99
N GLU A 102 -12.00 -4.57 -12.32
CA GLU A 102 -13.08 -3.77 -12.93
C GLU A 102 -14.47 -4.28 -12.52
N PHE A 103 -14.66 -5.60 -12.53
CA PHE A 103 -15.92 -6.21 -12.08
C PHE A 103 -16.10 -6.07 -10.57
N ALA A 104 -15.02 -6.25 -9.79
CA ALA A 104 -15.02 -6.02 -8.36
C ALA A 104 -15.49 -4.60 -8.03
N LEU A 105 -14.90 -3.57 -8.66
CA LEU A 105 -15.26 -2.17 -8.43
C LEU A 105 -16.72 -1.88 -8.82
N SER A 106 -17.21 -2.45 -9.92
CA SER A 106 -18.60 -2.32 -10.34
C SER A 106 -19.58 -2.86 -9.30
N VAL A 107 -19.31 -4.05 -8.76
CA VAL A 107 -20.15 -4.68 -7.71
C VAL A 107 -20.05 -3.90 -6.39
N LEU A 108 -18.85 -3.47 -6.00
CA LEU A 108 -18.64 -2.68 -4.78
C LEU A 108 -19.31 -1.31 -4.85
N THR A 109 -19.31 -0.68 -6.03
CA THR A 109 -20.05 0.58 -6.25
C THR A 109 -21.54 0.38 -6.03
N ARG A 110 -22.10 -0.76 -6.45
CA ARG A 110 -23.51 -1.11 -6.15
C ARG A 110 -23.74 -1.34 -4.66
N ALA A 111 -22.81 -1.99 -3.95
CA ALA A 111 -22.89 -2.19 -2.50
C ALA A 111 -22.90 -0.84 -1.76
N LEU A 112 -22.01 0.08 -2.15
CA LEU A 112 -21.91 1.42 -1.57
C LEU A 112 -23.07 2.35 -1.97
N HIS A 113 -23.77 2.08 -3.07
CA HIS A 113 -25.02 2.78 -3.38
C HIS A 113 -26.17 2.38 -2.44
N ILE A 114 -26.12 1.18 -1.85
CA ILE A 114 -27.10 0.73 -0.85
C ILE A 114 -26.77 1.32 0.52
N ASP A 115 -25.49 1.32 0.90
CA ASP A 115 -25.01 1.92 2.15
C ASP A 115 -23.62 2.51 1.95
N GLU A 116 -23.56 3.82 1.77
CA GLU A 116 -22.31 4.56 1.59
C GLU A 116 -21.43 4.59 2.85
N THR A 117 -22.01 4.24 4.01
CA THR A 117 -21.31 4.25 5.30
C THR A 117 -20.69 2.91 5.67
N ASP A 118 -20.83 1.89 4.80
CA ASP A 118 -20.31 0.55 5.05
C ASP A 118 -18.76 0.54 5.00
N PRO A 119 -18.07 0.28 6.14
CA PRO A 119 -16.63 0.42 6.19
C PRO A 119 -15.89 -0.70 5.45
N VAL A 120 -16.47 -1.90 5.38
CA VAL A 120 -15.86 -3.07 4.73
C VAL A 120 -15.83 -2.88 3.22
N ASN A 121 -16.99 -2.52 2.64
CA ASN A 121 -17.13 -2.27 1.22
C ASN A 121 -16.37 -1.02 0.77
N THR A 122 -16.31 0.01 1.63
CA THR A 122 -15.53 1.23 1.35
C THR A 122 -14.05 0.91 1.24
N GLU A 123 -13.51 0.18 2.23
CA GLU A 123 -12.11 -0.22 2.24
C GLU A 123 -11.76 -1.08 1.02
N LEU A 124 -12.60 -2.07 0.72
CA LEU A 124 -12.36 -2.98 -0.39
C LEU A 124 -12.47 -2.24 -1.74
N SER A 125 -13.37 -1.25 -1.86
CA SER A 125 -13.46 -0.37 -3.02
C SER A 125 -12.19 0.46 -3.19
N ASP A 126 -11.69 1.07 -2.12
CA ASP A 126 -10.47 1.87 -2.12
C ASP A 126 -9.22 1.05 -2.47
N ASN A 127 -9.12 -0.17 -1.93
CA ASN A 127 -8.07 -1.13 -2.29
C ASN A 127 -8.17 -1.55 -3.77
N THR A 128 -9.38 -1.78 -4.28
CA THR A 128 -9.61 -2.13 -5.70
C THR A 128 -9.26 -0.98 -6.64
N LYS A 129 -9.66 0.25 -6.31
CA LYS A 129 -9.26 1.45 -7.06
C LYS A 129 -7.75 1.61 -7.11
N SER A 130 -7.06 1.33 -6.00
CA SER A 130 -5.60 1.40 -5.91
C SER A 130 -4.89 0.33 -6.75
N ARG A 131 -5.54 -0.79 -7.07
CA ARG A 131 -5.05 -1.80 -8.03
C ARG A 131 -5.30 -1.42 -9.49
N LEU A 132 -6.43 -0.75 -9.75
CA LEU A 132 -6.81 -0.30 -11.09
C LEU A 132 -6.00 0.91 -11.57
N VAL A 133 -5.74 1.83 -10.66
CA VAL A 133 -4.95 3.03 -10.94
C VAL A 133 -3.94 3.26 -9.84
N GLU A 134 -2.67 3.28 -10.22
CA GLU A 134 -1.59 3.57 -9.30
C GLU A 134 -1.70 4.98 -8.71
N ARG A 135 -1.48 5.10 -7.39
CA ARG A 135 -1.72 6.36 -6.67
C ARG A 135 -0.79 7.49 -7.10
N TRP A 136 0.37 7.18 -7.69
CA TRP A 136 1.31 8.18 -8.18
C TRP A 136 0.77 9.01 -9.36
N HIS A 137 -0.24 8.53 -10.10
CA HIS A 137 -0.89 9.32 -11.17
C HIS A 137 -1.44 10.66 -10.65
N PHE A 138 -2.02 10.68 -9.44
CA PHE A 138 -2.53 11.91 -8.82
C PHE A 138 -1.40 12.89 -8.51
N LYS A 139 -0.30 12.40 -7.91
CA LYS A 139 0.90 13.20 -7.63
C LYS A 139 1.51 13.78 -8.91
N MET A 140 1.59 12.97 -9.96
CA MET A 140 2.10 13.36 -11.28
C MET A 140 1.25 14.45 -11.94
N LEU A 141 -0.07 14.31 -11.92
CA LEU A 141 -0.99 15.31 -12.48
C LEU A 141 -0.97 16.62 -11.68
N ASN A 142 -0.76 16.55 -10.36
CA ASN A 142 -0.61 17.72 -9.51
C ASN A 142 0.81 18.35 -9.57
N ASP A 143 1.82 17.69 -10.15
CA ASP A 143 3.17 18.23 -10.34
C ASP A 143 3.21 19.29 -11.46
N ARG A 144 3.06 20.55 -11.04
CA ARG A 144 3.05 21.70 -11.95
C ARG A 144 4.38 21.93 -12.66
N VAL A 145 5.52 21.66 -12.00
CA VAL A 145 6.85 21.94 -12.57
C VAL A 145 7.10 20.97 -13.71
N ARG A 146 6.84 19.68 -13.45
CA ARG A 146 6.92 18.60 -14.44
C ARG A 146 6.01 18.87 -15.64
N ASN A 147 4.74 19.13 -15.39
CA ASN A 147 3.74 19.33 -16.44
C ASN A 147 4.05 20.57 -17.30
N GLN A 148 4.59 21.64 -16.70
CA GLN A 148 5.04 22.82 -17.45
C GLN A 148 6.31 22.56 -18.29
N ALA A 149 7.24 21.72 -17.82
CA ALA A 149 8.44 21.38 -18.59
C ALA A 149 8.07 20.64 -19.89
N TYR A 150 7.20 19.63 -19.80
CA TYR A 150 6.64 18.93 -20.97
C TYR A 150 5.83 19.86 -21.86
N PHE A 151 4.97 20.72 -21.29
CA PHE A 151 4.22 21.71 -22.06
C PHE A 151 5.12 22.56 -22.96
N LYS A 152 6.18 23.13 -22.39
CA LYS A 152 7.12 23.99 -23.11
C LYS A 152 7.89 23.22 -24.19
N ALA A 153 8.29 21.98 -23.91
CA ALA A 153 9.00 21.13 -24.86
C ALA A 153 8.11 20.78 -26.07
N ILE A 154 6.90 20.28 -25.84
CA ILE A 154 5.93 19.92 -26.88
C ILE A 154 5.58 21.14 -27.73
N ARG A 155 5.27 22.28 -27.09
CA ARG A 155 4.96 23.53 -27.80
C ARG A 155 6.13 24.01 -28.66
N ARG A 156 7.37 23.87 -28.20
CA ARG A 156 8.56 24.24 -28.98
C ARG A 156 8.70 23.37 -30.22
N MET A 157 8.55 22.05 -30.09
CA MET A 157 8.69 21.13 -31.22
C MET A 157 7.59 21.31 -32.27
N SER A 158 6.38 21.69 -31.86
CA SER A 158 5.26 21.93 -32.78
C SER A 158 5.50 23.04 -33.82
N LYS A 159 6.53 23.86 -33.65
CA LYS A 159 6.91 24.90 -34.64
C LYS A 159 7.53 24.31 -35.91
N GLU A 160 8.19 23.17 -35.79
CA GLU A 160 8.98 22.55 -36.85
C GLU A 160 8.44 21.17 -37.24
N ILE A 161 7.70 20.52 -36.33
CA ILE A 161 7.21 19.16 -36.49
C ILE A 161 5.68 19.13 -36.51
N SER A 162 5.10 18.41 -37.48
CA SER A 162 3.65 18.30 -37.65
C SER A 162 3.01 17.01 -37.13
N THR A 163 3.79 15.99 -36.76
CA THR A 163 3.26 14.69 -36.31
C THR A 163 3.98 14.25 -35.04
N ILE A 164 3.23 13.76 -34.05
CA ILE A 164 3.74 13.31 -32.76
C ILE A 164 3.10 11.97 -32.36
N LEU A 165 3.90 11.09 -31.74
CA LEU A 165 3.43 9.89 -31.03
C LEU A 165 3.73 10.04 -29.54
N ASP A 166 2.71 9.91 -28.71
CA ASP A 166 2.77 9.89 -27.25
C ASP A 166 2.72 8.45 -26.74
N ILE A 167 3.86 7.94 -26.26
CA ILE A 167 4.00 6.56 -25.77
C ILE A 167 3.80 6.55 -24.25
N GLY A 168 2.82 5.76 -23.78
CA GLY A 168 2.43 5.76 -22.37
C GLY A 168 1.67 7.04 -22.03
N THR A 169 0.62 7.34 -22.81
CA THR A 169 -0.10 8.63 -22.70
C THR A 169 -0.76 8.84 -21.33
N GLY A 170 -0.96 7.76 -20.56
CA GLY A 170 -1.63 7.81 -19.27
C GLY A 170 -3.04 8.41 -19.41
N SER A 171 -3.34 9.42 -18.59
CA SER A 171 -4.60 10.19 -18.69
C SER A 171 -4.77 11.02 -19.98
N GLY A 172 -3.78 11.05 -20.87
CA GLY A 172 -3.83 11.81 -22.12
C GLY A 172 -3.31 13.24 -22.04
N LEU A 173 -2.72 13.66 -20.90
CA LEU A 173 -2.30 15.05 -20.68
C LEU A 173 -1.33 15.57 -21.75
N LEU A 174 -0.30 14.79 -22.11
CA LEU A 174 0.71 15.22 -23.09
C LEU A 174 0.12 15.31 -24.51
N SER A 175 -0.75 14.36 -24.86
CA SER A 175 -1.54 14.40 -26.10
C SER A 175 -2.51 15.58 -26.18
N MET A 176 -3.15 15.98 -25.07
CA MET A 176 -3.97 17.20 -25.02
C MET A 176 -3.13 18.48 -25.14
N ILE A 177 -1.94 18.51 -24.53
CA ILE A 177 -1.00 19.62 -24.75
C ILE A 177 -0.63 19.71 -26.24
N ALA A 178 -0.37 18.58 -26.90
CA ALA A 178 -0.11 18.54 -28.33
C ALA A 178 -1.31 19.03 -29.16
N SER A 179 -2.55 18.71 -28.75
CA SER A 179 -3.78 19.04 -29.48
C SER A 179 -4.11 20.53 -29.54
N ILE A 180 -3.55 21.34 -28.64
CA ILE A 180 -3.70 22.80 -28.68
C ILE A 180 -2.53 23.51 -29.37
N CYS A 181 -1.49 22.76 -29.74
CA CYS A 181 -0.31 23.23 -30.46
C CYS A 181 -0.51 23.12 -31.99
N ASN A 182 0.58 23.17 -32.77
CA ASN A 182 0.54 23.19 -34.24
C ASN A 182 0.69 21.79 -34.90
N PHE A 183 0.47 20.71 -34.15
CA PHE A 183 0.51 19.36 -34.71
C PHE A 183 -0.72 19.09 -35.59
N LYS A 184 -0.51 18.41 -36.72
CA LYS A 184 -1.55 17.96 -37.64
C LYS A 184 -2.05 16.55 -37.32
N LYS A 185 -1.16 15.68 -36.83
CA LYS A 185 -1.48 14.30 -36.45
C LYS A 185 -0.91 14.00 -35.07
N ILE A 186 -1.76 13.50 -34.19
CA ILE A 186 -1.41 13.17 -32.80
C ILE A 186 -1.86 11.74 -32.56
N TYR A 187 -0.88 10.86 -32.40
CA TYR A 187 -1.10 9.47 -32.03
C TYR A 187 -0.74 9.29 -30.56
N ALA A 188 -1.48 8.46 -29.85
CA ALA A 188 -1.23 8.14 -28.46
C ALA A 188 -1.40 6.63 -28.27
N CYS A 189 -0.55 6.01 -27.45
CA CYS A 189 -0.76 4.62 -27.04
C CYS A 189 -0.64 4.46 -25.52
N GLU A 190 -1.49 3.59 -24.97
CA GLU A 190 -1.50 3.19 -23.57
C GLU A 190 -1.89 1.71 -23.50
N VAL A 191 -1.20 0.97 -22.63
CA VAL A 191 -1.35 -0.49 -22.53
C VAL A 191 -2.41 -0.87 -21.50
N CYS A 192 -2.62 -0.05 -20.47
CA CYS A 192 -3.60 -0.30 -19.42
C CYS A 192 -5.03 0.06 -19.90
N PRO A 193 -5.96 -0.91 -19.98
CA PRO A 193 -7.33 -0.65 -20.42
C PRO A 193 -8.07 0.39 -19.55
N THR A 194 -7.89 0.32 -18.23
CA THR A 194 -8.50 1.26 -17.28
C THR A 194 -8.02 2.69 -17.54
N ILE A 195 -6.72 2.89 -17.71
CA ILE A 195 -6.15 4.21 -18.00
C ILE A 195 -6.54 4.68 -19.41
N CYS A 196 -6.67 3.79 -20.40
CA CYS A 196 -7.25 4.12 -21.71
C CYS A 196 -8.69 4.67 -21.59
N LYS A 197 -9.54 4.06 -20.75
CA LYS A 197 -10.90 4.59 -20.48
C LYS A 197 -10.82 5.99 -19.87
N VAL A 198 -9.92 6.21 -18.91
CA VAL A 198 -9.68 7.54 -18.31
C VAL A 198 -9.23 8.54 -19.38
N ALA A 199 -8.31 8.17 -20.27
CA ALA A 199 -7.84 9.03 -21.35
C ALA A 199 -8.96 9.43 -22.31
N ARG A 200 -9.79 8.47 -22.75
CA ARG A 200 -10.96 8.75 -23.62
C ARG A 200 -11.92 9.74 -22.96
N LYS A 201 -12.31 9.48 -21.71
CA LYS A 201 -13.19 10.38 -20.93
C LYS A 201 -12.55 11.76 -20.75
N THR A 202 -11.24 11.82 -20.54
CA THR A 202 -10.50 13.09 -20.42
C THR A 202 -10.48 13.87 -21.73
N PHE A 203 -10.31 13.21 -22.88
CA PHE A 203 -10.43 13.86 -24.19
C PHE A 203 -11.85 14.40 -24.43
N GLU A 204 -12.88 13.63 -24.13
CA GLU A 204 -14.28 14.05 -24.25
C GLU A 204 -14.59 15.29 -23.38
N LEU A 205 -14.11 15.32 -22.13
CA LEU A 205 -14.27 16.46 -21.23
C LEU A 205 -13.59 17.75 -21.74
N ASN A 206 -12.64 17.65 -22.66
CA ASN A 206 -11.86 18.76 -23.17
C ASN A 206 -12.01 19.01 -24.67
N ASP A 207 -12.91 18.31 -25.36
CA ASP A 207 -13.04 18.35 -26.82
C ASP A 207 -13.13 19.79 -27.37
N SER A 208 -13.95 20.63 -26.73
CA SER A 208 -14.09 22.06 -27.07
C SER A 208 -12.80 22.90 -26.98
N LYS A 209 -11.79 22.45 -26.23
CA LYS A 209 -10.48 23.11 -26.08
C LYS A 209 -9.45 22.60 -27.08
N MET A 210 -9.66 21.43 -27.69
CA MET A 210 -8.69 20.76 -28.57
C MET A 210 -8.81 21.30 -30.00
N LYS A 211 -7.68 21.62 -30.65
CA LYS A 211 -7.67 22.06 -32.07
C LYS A 211 -7.54 20.90 -33.04
N GLN A 212 -7.03 19.76 -32.56
CA GLN A 212 -6.79 18.56 -33.34
C GLN A 212 -7.21 17.34 -32.53
N SER A 213 -7.85 16.36 -33.18
CA SER A 213 -8.20 15.10 -32.52
C SER A 213 -6.95 14.25 -32.23
N VAL A 214 -7.02 13.49 -31.14
CA VAL A 214 -6.00 12.51 -30.74
C VAL A 214 -6.48 11.12 -31.14
N VAL A 215 -5.64 10.34 -31.80
CA VAL A 215 -5.93 8.93 -32.11
C VAL A 215 -5.28 8.06 -31.04
N LEU A 216 -6.12 7.48 -30.18
CA LEU A 216 -5.69 6.65 -29.04
C LEU A 216 -5.78 5.15 -29.36
N TYR A 217 -4.64 4.47 -29.25
CA TYR A 217 -4.53 3.01 -29.32
C TYR A 217 -4.38 2.40 -27.93
N GLU A 218 -5.26 1.46 -27.61
CA GLU A 218 -5.12 0.59 -26.44
C GLU A 218 -4.15 -0.56 -26.80
N LYS A 219 -2.86 -0.23 -26.88
CA LYS A 219 -1.78 -1.10 -27.35
C LYS A 219 -0.47 -0.71 -26.65
N CYS A 220 0.42 -1.67 -26.48
CA CYS A 220 1.81 -1.36 -26.20
C CYS A 220 2.48 -0.73 -27.44
N SER A 221 3.48 0.14 -27.28
CA SER A 221 4.16 0.78 -28.41
C SER A 221 4.84 -0.22 -29.35
N ASN A 222 5.30 -1.36 -28.83
CA ASN A 222 5.90 -2.43 -29.62
C ASN A 222 4.90 -3.16 -30.53
N GLU A 223 3.59 -2.96 -30.32
CA GLU A 223 2.50 -3.51 -31.12
C GLU A 223 1.94 -2.51 -32.14
N ILE A 224 2.41 -1.26 -32.13
CA ILE A 224 2.02 -0.25 -33.11
C ILE A 224 2.63 -0.62 -34.46
N LEU A 225 1.77 -0.75 -35.48
CA LEU A 225 2.11 -1.18 -36.82
C LEU A 225 2.05 -0.02 -37.84
N ILE A 226 2.99 -0.05 -38.78
CA ILE A 226 3.03 0.84 -39.95
C ILE A 226 2.73 -0.02 -41.19
N PRO A 227 1.74 0.32 -42.04
CA PRO A 227 0.93 1.54 -42.04
C PRO A 227 -0.44 1.43 -41.34
N SER A 228 -0.78 0.29 -40.71
CA SER A 228 -2.16 0.01 -40.29
C SER A 228 -2.64 0.81 -39.08
N ASP A 229 -1.77 1.04 -38.10
CA ASP A 229 -2.09 1.90 -36.95
C ASP A 229 -1.68 3.34 -37.27
N ILE A 230 -0.41 3.57 -37.60
CA ILE A 230 0.10 4.88 -38.03
C ILE A 230 0.55 4.82 -39.48
N GLU A 231 0.30 5.89 -40.25
CA GLU A 231 0.51 5.88 -41.71
C GLU A 231 1.99 5.74 -42.10
N GLU A 232 2.87 6.42 -41.36
CA GLU A 232 4.30 6.46 -41.61
C GLU A 232 5.06 6.66 -40.30
N ARG A 233 6.40 6.54 -40.36
CA ARG A 233 7.28 6.84 -39.23
C ARG A 233 7.09 8.29 -38.78
N VAL A 234 7.03 8.51 -37.48
CA VAL A 234 6.81 9.83 -36.89
C VAL A 234 8.14 10.58 -36.69
N PRO A 235 8.16 11.89 -36.88
CA PRO A 235 9.33 12.73 -36.61
C PRO A 235 9.52 13.06 -35.12
N LEU A 236 8.52 12.82 -34.26
CA LEU A 236 8.59 13.11 -32.82
C LEU A 236 7.90 12.02 -32.00
N VAL A 237 8.62 11.50 -31.02
CA VAL A 237 8.07 10.70 -29.92
C VAL A 237 8.18 11.51 -28.63
N VAL A 238 7.12 11.51 -27.85
CA VAL A 238 7.14 11.94 -26.44
C VAL A 238 6.81 10.73 -25.57
N THR A 239 7.52 10.59 -24.46
CA THR A 239 7.25 9.55 -23.46
C THR A 239 7.49 10.08 -22.05
N GLU A 240 6.77 9.49 -21.10
CA GLU A 240 7.00 9.67 -19.67
C GLU A 240 6.96 8.33 -18.92
N THR A 241 7.46 7.27 -19.55
CA THR A 241 7.56 5.91 -18.98
C THR A 241 8.85 5.72 -18.18
N PHE A 242 9.10 6.58 -17.19
CA PHE A 242 10.29 6.53 -16.33
C PHE A 242 9.87 6.19 -14.90
N ASP A 243 10.74 5.54 -14.13
CA ASP A 243 10.51 5.32 -12.69
C ASP A 243 11.61 5.95 -11.82
N ALA A 244 11.59 5.73 -10.51
CA ALA A 244 12.61 6.26 -9.60
C ALA A 244 14.05 5.83 -9.96
N GLY A 245 14.21 4.67 -10.61
CA GLY A 245 15.48 4.16 -11.13
C GLY A 245 15.76 4.58 -12.57
N LEU A 246 15.01 5.56 -13.10
CA LEU A 246 14.95 6.02 -14.49
C LEU A 246 14.40 4.98 -15.46
N LEU A 247 15.01 3.79 -15.53
CA LEU A 247 14.77 2.82 -16.60
C LEU A 247 13.72 1.75 -16.27
N GLY A 248 13.30 1.60 -15.01
CA GLY A 248 12.55 0.42 -14.53
C GLY A 248 11.10 0.29 -15.02
N GLU A 249 10.63 1.25 -15.81
CA GLU A 249 9.39 1.20 -16.60
C GLU A 249 9.64 0.88 -18.09
N ARG A 250 10.76 0.21 -18.38
CA ARG A 250 11.19 -0.18 -19.73
C ARG A 250 11.44 1.00 -20.67
N ALA A 251 11.91 2.11 -20.12
CA ALA A 251 12.16 3.33 -20.88
C ALA A 251 13.17 3.09 -22.01
N LEU A 252 14.25 2.35 -21.74
CA LEU A 252 15.35 2.15 -22.68
C LEU A 252 14.92 1.28 -23.86
N SER A 253 14.28 0.13 -23.60
CA SER A 253 13.78 -0.75 -24.67
C SER A 253 12.63 -0.11 -25.46
N THR A 254 11.75 0.65 -24.81
CA THR A 254 10.68 1.41 -25.47
C THR A 254 11.24 2.43 -26.47
N ILE A 255 12.23 3.22 -26.05
CA ILE A 255 12.85 4.23 -26.91
C ILE A 255 13.69 3.55 -28.01
N ALA A 256 14.39 2.45 -27.69
CA ALA A 256 15.15 1.68 -28.69
C ALA A 256 14.25 1.11 -29.79
N ASP A 257 13.11 0.55 -29.42
CA ASP A 257 12.11 0.04 -30.36
C ASP A 257 11.50 1.17 -31.20
N ALA A 258 11.18 2.30 -30.58
CA ALA A 258 10.72 3.49 -31.29
C ALA A 258 11.76 3.94 -32.35
N TRP A 259 13.04 4.01 -32.03
CA TRP A 259 14.11 4.32 -33.00
C TRP A 259 14.20 3.31 -34.15
N LYS A 260 14.03 2.02 -33.84
CA LYS A 260 14.11 0.95 -34.84
C LYS A 260 12.96 1.01 -35.84
N ARG A 261 11.73 1.25 -35.36
CA ARG A 261 10.50 1.05 -36.16
C ARG A 261 9.65 2.29 -36.37
N LEU A 262 9.49 3.14 -35.36
CA LEU A 262 8.45 4.18 -35.31
C LEU A 262 8.97 5.57 -35.65
N LEU A 263 10.22 5.90 -35.32
CA LEU A 263 10.84 7.20 -35.59
C LEU A 263 11.44 7.25 -37.00
N THR A 264 11.42 8.43 -37.60
CA THR A 264 12.21 8.74 -38.80
C THR A 264 13.71 8.81 -38.45
N ASP A 265 14.60 8.71 -39.46
CA ASP A 265 16.05 8.79 -39.22
C ASP A 265 16.50 10.16 -38.65
N SER A 266 15.72 11.22 -38.88
CA SER A 266 15.91 12.57 -38.31
C SER A 266 14.95 12.87 -37.16
N GLY A 267 14.30 11.85 -36.61
CA GLY A 267 13.31 11.98 -35.55
C GLY A 267 13.88 12.56 -34.26
N GLN A 268 13.01 12.90 -33.32
CA GLN A 268 13.41 13.35 -31.99
C GLN A 268 12.59 12.68 -30.90
N VAL A 269 13.19 12.55 -29.72
CA VAL A 269 12.56 12.04 -28.50
C VAL A 269 12.51 13.16 -27.45
N ILE A 270 11.34 13.30 -26.81
CA ILE A 270 11.16 14.04 -25.56
C ILE A 270 10.89 13.01 -24.45
N PRO A 271 11.64 13.03 -23.34
CA PRO A 271 12.75 13.91 -22.99
C PRO A 271 14.01 13.65 -23.83
N LYS A 272 14.96 14.60 -23.80
CA LYS A 272 16.17 14.54 -24.63
C LYS A 272 17.29 13.70 -24.04
N LYS A 273 17.61 13.92 -22.76
CA LYS A 273 18.75 13.30 -22.07
C LYS A 273 18.42 13.01 -20.63
N ALA A 274 19.14 12.07 -20.02
CA ALA A 274 19.12 11.85 -18.58
C ALA A 274 20.52 11.61 -18.02
N SER A 275 20.78 12.11 -16.81
CA SER A 275 21.97 11.76 -16.03
C SER A 275 21.53 11.18 -14.69
N VAL A 276 22.00 9.98 -14.36
CA VAL A 276 21.72 9.29 -13.08
C VAL A 276 22.90 9.45 -12.14
N TYR A 277 22.62 9.79 -10.89
CA TYR A 277 23.60 10.00 -9.82
C TYR A 277 23.35 9.03 -8.68
N GLY A 278 24.42 8.66 -7.97
CA GLY A 278 24.39 7.81 -6.78
C GLY A 278 25.10 8.45 -5.60
N CYS A 279 24.71 8.06 -4.38
CA CYS A 279 25.37 8.45 -3.14
C CYS A 279 25.26 7.31 -2.11
N LEU A 280 26.35 7.03 -1.40
CA LEU A 280 26.35 6.11 -0.25
C LEU A 280 25.74 6.83 0.95
N VAL A 281 24.78 6.20 1.64
CA VAL A 281 24.06 6.83 2.75
C VAL A 281 23.93 5.95 3.98
N GLN A 282 23.87 6.62 5.13
CA GLN A 282 23.38 6.05 6.39
C GLN A 282 21.95 6.53 6.64
N SER A 283 21.02 5.63 6.90
CA SER A 283 19.67 5.96 7.37
C SER A 283 19.09 4.84 8.22
N GLY A 284 18.69 5.19 9.44
CA GLY A 284 18.06 4.25 10.37
C GLY A 284 16.70 3.74 9.86
N GLU A 285 15.92 4.57 9.18
CA GLU A 285 14.62 4.15 8.62
C GLU A 285 14.79 3.17 7.46
N LEU A 286 15.70 3.47 6.52
CA LEU A 286 16.02 2.53 5.44
C LEU A 286 16.48 1.17 6.00
N ARG A 287 17.37 1.19 7.00
CA ARG A 287 17.84 -0.02 7.68
C ARG A 287 16.68 -0.82 8.29
N ARG A 288 15.74 -0.18 9.00
CA ARG A 288 14.56 -0.82 9.62
C ARG A 288 13.64 -1.51 8.61
N ASN A 289 13.59 -1.01 7.38
CA ASN A 289 12.72 -1.58 6.35
C ASN A 289 13.31 -2.84 5.70
N PHE A 290 14.60 -3.11 5.90
CA PHE A 290 15.30 -4.20 5.23
C PHE A 290 15.99 -5.21 6.17
N SER A 291 16.40 -4.76 7.36
CA SER A 291 17.17 -5.57 8.32
C SER A 291 16.81 -5.24 9.77
N LEU A 292 17.15 -6.15 10.70
CA LEU A 292 17.04 -5.87 12.13
C LEU A 292 17.95 -4.69 12.49
N ALA A 293 17.37 -3.59 12.93
CA ALA A 293 18.11 -2.35 13.14
C ALA A 293 18.69 -2.22 14.57
N PHE A 294 18.26 -3.07 15.51
CA PHE A 294 18.57 -2.92 16.92
C PHE A 294 19.08 -4.22 17.57
N PRO A 295 20.16 -4.15 18.34
CA PRO A 295 20.80 -5.34 18.92
C PRO A 295 20.19 -5.79 20.25
N ALA A 296 19.22 -5.06 20.83
CA ALA A 296 18.59 -5.44 22.09
C ALA A 296 17.21 -4.80 22.27
N LEU A 297 16.32 -5.51 22.97
CA LEU A 297 15.01 -5.05 23.42
C LEU A 297 14.89 -5.25 24.93
N ARG A 298 15.10 -4.18 25.71
CA ARG A 298 15.23 -4.24 27.19
C ARG A 298 16.25 -5.31 27.60
N ASN A 299 15.80 -6.41 28.22
CA ASN A 299 16.64 -7.51 28.70
C ASN A 299 16.88 -8.60 27.63
N LEU A 300 16.19 -8.53 26.49
CA LEU A 300 16.36 -9.45 25.38
C LEU A 300 17.55 -9.00 24.53
N ASN A 301 18.65 -9.75 24.59
CA ASN A 301 19.84 -9.50 23.76
C ASN A 301 19.66 -10.17 22.39
N LEU A 302 19.63 -9.37 21.32
CA LEU A 302 19.50 -9.80 19.93
C LEU A 302 20.79 -9.54 19.13
N SER A 303 21.92 -9.29 19.81
CA SER A 303 23.18 -8.90 19.17
C SER A 303 23.75 -9.95 18.21
N ASP A 304 23.35 -11.21 18.33
CA ASP A 304 23.74 -12.32 17.44
C ASP A 304 22.67 -12.67 16.41
N VAL A 305 21.49 -12.05 16.50
CA VAL A 305 20.37 -12.24 15.57
C VAL A 305 20.50 -11.27 14.40
N ARG A 306 20.37 -11.79 13.18
CA ARG A 306 20.42 -11.01 11.93
C ARG A 306 19.17 -11.35 11.12
N LEU A 307 18.16 -10.50 11.19
CA LEU A 307 16.95 -10.67 10.37
C LEU A 307 17.08 -9.84 9.09
N LEU A 308 16.68 -10.44 7.96
CA LEU A 308 16.59 -9.79 6.66
C LEU A 308 15.22 -10.06 6.03
N TYR A 309 14.59 -9.02 5.48
CA TYR A 309 13.27 -9.14 4.83
C TYR A 309 13.33 -9.99 3.54
N ARG A 310 14.38 -9.82 2.74
CA ARG A 310 14.58 -10.60 1.51
C ARG A 310 16.04 -10.72 1.16
N LYS A 311 16.39 -11.76 0.41
CA LYS A 311 17.64 -11.74 -0.36
C LYS A 311 17.54 -10.63 -1.40
N LEU A 312 18.62 -9.88 -1.57
CA LEU A 312 18.73 -8.94 -2.68
C LEU A 312 18.62 -9.72 -4.00
N PRO A 313 17.85 -9.24 -4.99
CA PRO A 313 17.78 -9.84 -6.31
C PRO A 313 19.18 -10.10 -6.84
N SER A 314 19.45 -11.33 -7.26
CA SER A 314 20.67 -11.60 -8.01
C SER A 314 20.54 -10.99 -9.40
N VAL A 315 21.65 -10.70 -10.07
CA VAL A 315 21.63 -10.24 -11.48
C VAL A 315 20.95 -11.28 -12.40
N ALA A 316 20.87 -12.55 -11.99
CA ALA A 316 20.18 -13.59 -12.72
C ALA A 316 18.65 -13.59 -12.51
N ASP A 317 18.14 -12.89 -11.49
CA ASP A 317 16.70 -12.75 -11.24
C ASP A 317 16.15 -11.57 -12.05
N ARG A 318 15.78 -11.85 -13.31
CA ARG A 318 15.32 -10.85 -14.29
C ARG A 318 13.91 -10.32 -14.03
N LYS A 319 13.20 -10.82 -13.01
CA LYS A 319 11.78 -10.47 -12.77
C LYS A 319 11.59 -9.45 -11.64
N SER A 320 12.56 -9.28 -10.74
CA SER A 320 12.41 -8.41 -9.56
C SER A 320 13.24 -7.13 -9.67
N LYS A 321 12.64 -5.99 -9.29
CA LYS A 321 13.37 -4.71 -9.25
C LYS A 321 14.48 -4.78 -8.18
N PRO A 322 15.72 -4.35 -8.51
CA PRO A 322 16.86 -4.45 -7.60
C PRO A 322 16.89 -3.34 -6.54
N TYR A 323 15.91 -2.44 -6.56
CA TYR A 323 15.78 -1.32 -5.62
C TYR A 323 14.34 -1.22 -5.10
N ASP A 324 14.24 -0.60 -3.93
CA ASP A 324 12.99 -0.04 -3.41
C ASP A 324 12.92 1.45 -3.75
N CYS A 325 11.80 2.10 -3.45
CA CYS A 325 11.62 3.54 -3.65
C CYS A 325 11.36 4.23 -2.31
N ALA A 326 11.99 5.40 -2.09
CA ALA A 326 11.75 6.22 -0.91
C ALA A 326 11.81 7.71 -1.25
N THR A 327 11.04 8.51 -0.51
CA THR A 327 11.11 9.98 -0.57
C THR A 327 12.12 10.44 0.48
N LEU A 328 13.40 10.58 0.11
CA LEU A 328 14.51 10.70 1.07
C LEU A 328 14.44 11.91 2.00
N ASN A 329 13.93 13.04 1.51
CA ASN A 329 13.73 14.24 2.33
C ASN A 329 12.56 14.12 3.33
N LYS A 330 11.73 13.09 3.20
CA LYS A 330 10.64 12.78 4.13
C LYS A 330 11.00 11.67 5.11
N LEU A 331 12.20 11.06 5.05
CA LEU A 331 12.58 10.01 5.99
C LEU A 331 12.63 10.51 7.44
N GLU A 332 12.06 9.73 8.35
CA GLU A 332 12.14 9.87 9.80
C GLU A 332 13.59 9.72 10.28
N GLY A 333 14.09 10.74 10.98
CA GLY A 333 15.50 10.83 11.36
C GLY A 333 16.45 11.14 10.19
N GLY A 334 15.91 11.32 8.98
CA GLY A 334 16.65 11.70 7.78
C GLY A 334 17.67 10.64 7.32
N PHE A 335 18.68 11.13 6.61
CA PHE A 335 19.82 10.33 6.15
C PHE A 335 21.10 11.16 6.16
N VAL A 336 22.23 10.49 6.27
CA VAL A 336 23.56 11.10 6.21
C VAL A 336 24.25 10.66 4.93
N ARG A 337 24.73 11.61 4.14
CA ARG A 337 25.58 11.34 2.97
C ARG A 337 26.97 10.92 3.45
N LEU A 338 27.40 9.74 3.03
CA LEU A 338 28.72 9.20 3.35
C LEU A 338 29.73 9.41 2.22
N SER A 339 29.27 9.76 1.01
CA SER A 339 30.13 10.07 -0.14
C SER A 339 29.66 11.34 -0.85
N GLU A 340 30.53 11.90 -1.69
CA GLU A 340 30.09 12.78 -2.78
C GLU A 340 29.19 12.02 -3.76
N GLU A 341 28.47 12.79 -4.57
CA GLU A 341 27.64 12.27 -5.66
C GLU A 341 28.54 11.69 -6.76
N PHE A 342 28.23 10.49 -7.25
CA PHE A 342 28.94 9.86 -8.36
C PHE A 342 28.00 9.58 -9.53
N LYS A 343 28.49 9.78 -10.76
CA LYS A 343 27.67 9.61 -11.98
C LYS A 343 27.55 8.12 -12.36
N ILE A 344 26.33 7.61 -12.33
CA ILE A 344 25.97 6.23 -12.67
C ILE A 344 25.78 6.09 -14.17
N LEU A 345 24.97 6.95 -14.78
CA LEU A 345 24.63 6.89 -16.20
C LEU A 345 24.53 8.32 -16.76
N ASP A 346 24.92 8.48 -18.02
CA ASP A 346 24.64 9.67 -18.83
C ASP A 346 24.14 9.15 -20.17
N ILE A 347 22.93 9.51 -20.57
CA ILE A 347 22.28 8.94 -21.76
C ILE A 347 21.61 10.03 -22.58
N ASP A 348 21.86 10.02 -23.89
CA ASP A 348 21.15 10.85 -24.86
C ASP A 348 20.09 10.03 -25.59
N PHE A 349 18.82 10.26 -25.29
CA PHE A 349 17.70 9.56 -25.93
C PHE A 349 17.55 9.90 -27.41
N ASN A 350 18.24 10.93 -27.90
CA ASN A 350 18.31 11.28 -29.31
C ASN A 350 19.53 10.66 -30.03
N ASN A 351 20.39 9.93 -29.32
CA ASN A 351 21.48 9.16 -29.92
C ASN A 351 21.05 7.71 -30.19
N ARG A 352 20.52 7.47 -31.40
CA ARG A 352 19.99 6.16 -31.83
C ARG A 352 20.94 4.99 -31.53
N ASP A 353 22.21 5.11 -31.91
CA ASP A 353 23.16 4.00 -31.81
C ASP A 353 23.52 3.70 -30.34
N GLU A 354 23.64 4.73 -29.51
CA GLU A 354 23.86 4.59 -28.08
C GLU A 354 22.68 3.87 -27.39
N ILE A 355 21.45 4.28 -27.68
CA ILE A 355 20.23 3.68 -27.13
C ILE A 355 20.11 2.21 -27.54
N ILE A 356 20.25 1.92 -28.83
CA ILE A 356 20.13 0.53 -29.33
C ILE A 356 21.24 -0.33 -28.72
N LYS A 357 22.49 0.16 -28.71
CA LYS A 357 23.62 -0.59 -28.15
C LYS A 357 23.45 -0.87 -26.67
N LEU A 358 23.01 0.12 -25.88
CA LEU A 358 22.79 -0.05 -24.44
C LEU A 358 21.62 -1.00 -24.18
N SER A 359 20.55 -0.93 -24.97
CA SER A 359 19.40 -1.83 -24.84
C SER A 359 19.74 -3.29 -25.15
N GLU A 360 20.62 -3.54 -26.12
CA GLU A 360 20.96 -4.90 -26.56
C GLU A 360 22.10 -5.53 -25.77
N ASN A 361 23.13 -4.74 -25.43
CA ASN A 361 24.35 -5.25 -24.82
C ASN A 361 24.46 -4.94 -23.32
N GLY A 362 23.62 -4.06 -22.80
CA GLY A 362 23.74 -3.55 -21.44
C GLY A 362 25.03 -2.75 -21.21
N LEU A 363 25.36 -2.57 -19.94
CA LEU A 363 26.58 -1.91 -19.47
C LEU A 363 27.02 -2.56 -18.15
N GLU A 364 28.31 -2.70 -17.93
CA GLU A 364 28.86 -2.98 -16.60
C GLU A 364 30.10 -2.11 -16.36
N LYS A 365 30.18 -1.49 -15.19
CA LYS A 365 31.35 -0.71 -14.76
C LYS A 365 31.52 -0.76 -13.25
N SER A 366 32.76 -0.63 -12.78
CA SER A 366 33.08 -0.55 -11.35
C SER A 366 33.88 0.71 -11.03
N MET A 367 33.68 1.27 -9.84
CA MET A 367 34.35 2.47 -9.36
C MET A 367 34.63 2.37 -7.85
N ASN A 368 35.73 2.94 -7.39
CA ASN A 368 36.05 3.03 -5.96
C ASN A 368 35.58 4.38 -5.43
N ILE A 369 34.56 4.37 -4.59
CA ILE A 369 33.98 5.58 -3.99
C ILE A 369 34.65 5.83 -2.65
N ARG A 370 35.25 7.02 -2.51
CA ARG A 370 35.85 7.50 -1.26
C ARG A 370 34.77 8.11 -0.37
N LEU A 371 34.78 7.75 0.91
CA LEU A 371 33.86 8.31 1.89
C LEU A 371 34.30 9.68 2.38
N THR A 372 33.35 10.61 2.44
CA THR A 372 33.53 11.98 2.95
C THR A 372 33.18 12.10 4.43
N SER A 373 32.44 11.14 4.97
CA SER A 373 32.05 11.04 6.39
C SER A 373 32.12 9.59 6.87
N SER A 374 32.42 9.41 8.16
CA SER A 374 32.34 8.08 8.79
C SER A 374 30.89 7.70 9.08
N GLY A 375 30.56 6.43 8.96
CA GLY A 375 29.21 5.93 9.25
C GLY A 375 28.96 4.51 8.74
N LYS A 376 27.74 4.03 9.00
CA LYS A 376 27.22 2.75 8.50
C LYS A 376 26.64 2.92 7.10
N ILE A 377 27.13 2.15 6.14
CA ILE A 377 26.58 2.15 4.79
C ILE A 377 25.31 1.29 4.79
N ASP A 378 24.16 1.94 4.76
CA ASP A 378 22.85 1.27 4.74
C ASP A 378 22.34 1.06 3.31
N ALA A 379 22.63 2.00 2.40
CA ALA A 379 22.19 1.94 1.02
C ALA A 379 23.07 2.76 0.07
N VAL A 380 23.01 2.44 -1.23
CA VAL A 380 23.23 3.41 -2.30
C VAL A 380 21.88 3.96 -2.71
N VAL A 381 21.73 5.28 -2.67
CA VAL A 381 20.52 5.95 -3.17
C VAL A 381 20.82 6.62 -4.50
N THR A 382 19.82 6.64 -5.38
CA THR A 382 19.97 7.20 -6.72
C THR A 382 18.82 8.12 -7.10
N TRP A 383 19.13 9.09 -7.95
CA TRP A 383 18.20 10.03 -8.55
C TRP A 383 18.74 10.45 -9.92
N PHE A 384 17.95 11.21 -10.67
CA PHE A 384 18.33 11.64 -12.00
C PHE A 384 17.97 13.09 -12.28
N ASP A 385 18.65 13.64 -13.29
CA ASP A 385 18.31 14.88 -13.96
C ASP A 385 17.86 14.54 -15.38
N LEU A 386 16.62 14.90 -15.73
CA LEU A 386 16.00 14.63 -17.02
C LEU A 386 15.86 15.93 -17.80
N GLU A 387 16.67 16.10 -18.84
CA GLU A 387 16.57 17.25 -19.75
C GLU A 387 15.40 17.04 -20.71
N VAL A 388 14.24 17.65 -20.41
CA VAL A 388 13.04 17.54 -21.26
C VAL A 388 13.20 18.35 -22.54
N CYS A 389 13.74 19.57 -22.42
CA CYS A 389 14.23 20.36 -23.53
C CYS A 389 15.28 21.37 -23.05
N LYS A 390 15.94 22.08 -23.97
CA LYS A 390 17.01 23.03 -23.62
C LYS A 390 16.57 23.98 -22.48
N ASN A 391 17.36 23.97 -21.40
CA ASN A 391 17.16 24.74 -20.16
C ASN A 391 15.91 24.37 -19.33
N HIS A 392 15.28 23.22 -19.58
CA HIS A 392 14.14 22.72 -18.81
C HIS A 392 14.40 21.28 -18.37
N HIS A 393 14.62 21.13 -17.07
CA HIS A 393 15.02 19.89 -16.43
C HIS A 393 13.98 19.44 -15.42
N ILE A 394 13.79 18.12 -15.30
CA ILE A 394 13.10 17.49 -14.17
C ILE A 394 14.19 16.83 -13.34
N VAL A 395 14.46 17.39 -12.16
CA VAL A 395 15.49 16.89 -11.24
C VAL A 395 14.79 16.13 -10.11
N THR A 396 15.18 14.88 -9.87
CA THR A 396 14.57 14.00 -8.86
C THR A 396 15.45 13.83 -7.61
N SER A 397 16.44 14.71 -7.43
CA SER A 397 17.30 14.72 -6.24
C SER A 397 16.51 14.88 -4.94
N PRO A 398 17.03 14.41 -3.79
CA PRO A 398 16.36 14.58 -2.49
C PRO A 398 16.05 16.04 -2.13
N SER A 399 16.83 16.99 -2.65
CA SER A 399 16.63 18.43 -2.45
C SER A 399 15.54 19.05 -3.34
N SER A 400 14.97 18.29 -4.28
CA SER A 400 13.92 18.77 -5.18
C SER A 400 12.52 18.66 -4.55
N ASN A 401 11.63 19.59 -4.92
CA ASN A 401 10.22 19.58 -4.52
C ASN A 401 9.31 18.96 -5.59
N GLY A 402 9.69 17.80 -6.14
CA GLY A 402 8.95 17.09 -7.19
C GLY A 402 8.11 15.92 -6.69
N SER A 403 7.30 15.33 -7.57
CA SER A 403 6.50 14.13 -7.27
C SER A 403 7.30 12.82 -7.19
N TRP A 404 8.57 12.84 -7.59
CA TRP A 404 9.41 11.66 -7.74
C TRP A 404 10.04 11.17 -6.43
N GLN A 405 10.10 9.86 -6.30
CA GLN A 405 10.90 9.19 -5.28
C GLN A 405 12.31 8.92 -5.79
N GLN A 406 13.21 8.57 -4.88
CA GLN A 406 14.56 8.10 -5.18
C GLN A 406 14.61 6.58 -5.09
N ALA A 407 15.42 5.95 -5.95
CA ALA A 407 15.65 4.51 -5.89
C ALA A 407 16.70 4.17 -4.81
N VAL A 408 16.41 3.15 -4.01
CA VAL A 408 17.17 2.72 -2.84
C VAL A 408 17.69 1.30 -3.06
N TYR A 409 19.01 1.17 -3.15
CA TYR A 409 19.72 -0.10 -3.24
C TYR A 409 20.31 -0.42 -1.87
N PHE A 410 19.67 -1.32 -1.12
CA PHE A 410 20.17 -1.70 0.20
C PHE A 410 21.53 -2.40 0.09
N VAL A 411 22.40 -2.12 1.05
CA VAL A 411 23.73 -2.72 1.13
C VAL A 411 23.79 -3.64 2.33
N LEU A 412 24.12 -4.91 2.10
CA LEU A 412 24.21 -5.90 3.16
C LEU A 412 25.58 -5.85 3.86
N PRO A 413 25.63 -6.09 5.19
CA PRO A 413 26.89 -6.28 5.91
C PRO A 413 27.79 -7.35 5.29
N GLU A 414 27.18 -8.41 4.76
CA GLU A 414 27.84 -9.54 4.07
C GLU A 414 28.55 -9.09 2.78
N ASP A 415 27.94 -8.20 2.01
CA ASP A 415 28.52 -7.63 0.78
C ASP A 415 29.73 -6.74 1.09
N LEU A 416 29.71 -6.08 2.24
CA LEU A 416 30.79 -5.23 2.73
C LEU A 416 31.89 -6.01 3.46
N GLY A 417 31.64 -7.26 3.85
CA GLY A 417 32.54 -8.06 4.68
C GLY A 417 32.75 -7.50 6.10
N ARG A 418 31.81 -6.70 6.61
CA ARG A 418 31.87 -6.05 7.94
C ARG A 418 30.53 -6.19 8.66
N ILE A 419 30.53 -6.72 9.88
CA ILE A 419 29.30 -7.00 10.67
C ILE A 419 28.45 -5.75 10.88
N ASP A 420 29.07 -4.60 11.14
CA ASP A 420 28.39 -3.35 11.48
C ASP A 420 28.19 -2.40 10.30
N SER A 421 28.66 -2.80 9.11
CA SER A 421 28.73 -1.96 7.90
C SER A 421 29.43 -0.61 8.12
N TYR A 422 30.23 -0.45 9.18
CA TYR A 422 30.84 0.83 9.54
C TYR A 422 32.13 1.07 8.76
N TYR A 423 32.26 2.28 8.24
CA TYR A 423 33.46 2.76 7.58
C TYR A 423 33.87 4.12 8.13
N SER A 424 35.18 4.34 8.19
CA SER A 424 35.77 5.62 8.52
C SER A 424 35.85 6.52 7.29
N LYS A 425 35.81 7.83 7.52
CA LYS A 425 36.13 8.83 6.50
C LYS A 425 37.44 8.47 5.77
N GLU A 426 37.52 8.79 4.48
CA GLU A 426 38.61 8.45 3.54
C GLU A 426 38.72 6.98 3.13
N GLU A 427 38.06 6.04 3.82
CA GLU A 427 37.98 4.66 3.33
C GLU A 427 37.25 4.60 1.98
N GLN A 428 37.51 3.53 1.22
CA GLN A 428 36.92 3.32 -0.10
C GLN A 428 36.03 2.09 -0.13
N VAL A 429 34.94 2.19 -0.88
CA VAL A 429 34.05 1.07 -1.19
C VAL A 429 33.97 0.92 -2.69
N GLN A 430 34.15 -0.30 -3.19
CA GLN A 430 33.97 -0.59 -4.60
C GLN A 430 32.48 -0.67 -4.90
N VAL A 431 32.01 0.12 -5.85
CA VAL A 431 30.63 0.12 -6.34
C VAL A 431 30.63 -0.40 -7.78
N THR A 432 29.94 -1.50 -8.01
CA THR A 432 29.71 -2.09 -9.33
C THR A 432 28.31 -1.73 -9.79
N ILE A 433 28.22 -1.15 -10.99
CA ILE A 433 26.98 -0.75 -11.66
C ILE A 433 26.82 -1.64 -12.88
N SER A 434 25.65 -2.27 -13.02
CA SER A 434 25.27 -2.95 -14.26
C SER A 434 23.90 -2.51 -14.76
N ILE A 435 23.74 -2.43 -16.08
CA ILE A 435 22.47 -2.11 -16.75
C ILE A 435 22.14 -3.28 -17.65
N GLN A 436 21.01 -3.92 -17.39
CA GLN A 436 20.51 -5.05 -18.18
C GLN A 436 18.98 -5.10 -18.04
N ASP A 437 18.29 -5.46 -19.13
CA ASP A 437 16.82 -5.61 -19.14
C ASP A 437 16.08 -4.39 -18.55
N ASP A 438 16.50 -3.17 -18.93
CA ASP A 438 15.96 -1.90 -18.43
C ASP A 438 16.14 -1.65 -16.93
N LEU A 439 17.02 -2.39 -16.25
CA LEU A 439 17.26 -2.24 -14.81
C LEU A 439 18.70 -1.83 -14.53
N ILE A 440 18.85 -0.75 -13.76
CA ILE A 440 20.12 -0.37 -13.15
C ILE A 440 20.28 -1.20 -11.87
N ASN A 441 21.34 -1.99 -11.78
CA ASN A 441 21.75 -2.77 -10.63
C ASN A 441 22.99 -2.15 -10.01
N ILE A 442 23.04 -2.09 -8.67
CA ILE A 442 24.18 -1.54 -7.93
C ILE A 442 24.57 -2.52 -6.83
N LYS A 443 25.86 -2.85 -6.76
CA LYS A 443 26.44 -3.69 -5.70
C LYS A 443 27.62 -2.98 -5.08
N CYS A 444 27.73 -3.07 -3.76
CA CYS A 444 28.88 -2.56 -3.01
C CYS A 444 29.76 -3.73 -2.56
N ARG A 445 31.07 -3.52 -2.54
CA ARG A 445 32.06 -4.46 -1.99
C ARG A 445 33.11 -3.71 -1.19
N GLY A 446 33.38 -4.21 0.01
CA GLY A 446 34.27 -3.58 0.97
C GLY A 446 35.47 -4.42 1.42
N GLY A 447 35.38 -5.74 1.31
CA GLY A 447 36.40 -6.68 1.79
C GLY A 447 36.14 -8.12 1.36
N MET A 448 36.84 -9.10 1.96
CA MET A 448 36.55 -10.51 1.71
C MET A 448 35.16 -10.89 2.26
N PRO A 449 34.41 -11.75 1.55
CA PRO A 449 33.10 -12.21 2.01
C PRO A 449 33.23 -12.86 3.40
N SER A 450 32.39 -12.43 4.33
CA SER A 450 32.31 -13.00 5.67
C SER A 450 31.24 -14.10 5.76
N SER A 451 31.45 -15.12 6.58
CA SER A 451 30.55 -16.29 6.72
C SER A 451 29.38 -16.07 7.69
N PHE A 452 28.84 -14.86 7.81
CA PHE A 452 27.70 -14.62 8.70
C PHE A 452 26.43 -15.21 8.11
N GLU A 453 25.61 -15.82 8.95
CA GLU A 453 24.31 -16.36 8.55
C GLU A 453 23.19 -15.41 8.97
N SER A 454 22.53 -14.81 7.97
CA SER A 454 21.29 -14.07 8.16
C SER A 454 20.07 -14.98 8.09
N ILE A 455 19.11 -14.70 8.96
CA ILE A 455 17.80 -15.34 8.99
C ILE A 455 16.86 -14.54 8.09
N LEU A 456 16.37 -15.16 7.02
CA LEU A 456 15.33 -14.56 6.18
C LEU A 456 14.01 -14.60 6.92
N CYS A 457 13.27 -13.49 6.87
CA CYS A 457 11.96 -13.37 7.50
C CYS A 457 11.00 -12.57 6.62
N GLY A 458 9.69 -12.70 6.86
CA GLY A 458 8.69 -11.91 6.17
C GLY A 458 8.74 -10.43 6.56
N LYS A 459 8.14 -9.57 5.73
CA LYS A 459 8.05 -8.11 6.00
C LYS A 459 7.40 -7.82 7.35
N LYS A 460 6.36 -8.59 7.66
CA LYS A 460 5.58 -8.47 8.90
C LYS A 460 6.46 -8.77 10.10
N THR A 461 7.12 -9.94 10.13
CA THR A 461 8.10 -10.31 11.17
C THR A 461 9.18 -9.25 11.35
N LEU A 462 9.78 -8.75 10.26
CA LEU A 462 10.81 -7.74 10.39
C LEU A 462 10.27 -6.43 11.01
N ALA A 463 9.08 -6.00 10.57
CA ALA A 463 8.41 -4.83 11.09
C ALA A 463 8.12 -4.97 12.59
N GLU A 464 7.59 -6.12 13.01
CA GLU A 464 7.33 -6.47 14.42
C GLU A 464 8.60 -6.31 15.28
N PHE A 465 9.75 -6.78 14.80
CA PHE A 465 11.01 -6.64 15.54
C PHE A 465 11.54 -5.21 15.61
N ASN A 466 11.33 -4.41 14.57
CA ASN A 466 11.87 -3.05 14.47
C ASN A 466 11.00 -1.98 15.14
N ASP A 467 9.85 -2.35 15.72
CA ASP A 467 8.92 -1.46 16.44
C ASP A 467 9.34 -1.24 17.90
N ILE A 468 10.57 -0.76 18.13
CA ILE A 468 11.19 -0.73 19.46
C ILE A 468 10.33 -0.05 20.53
N GLU A 469 9.78 1.14 20.25
CA GLU A 469 9.06 1.89 21.28
C GLU A 469 7.75 1.20 21.66
N TYR A 470 7.07 0.60 20.68
CA TYR A 470 5.89 -0.23 20.90
C TYR A 470 6.28 -1.49 21.67
N ASN A 471 7.30 -2.20 21.21
CA ASN A 471 7.82 -3.39 21.87
C ASN A 471 8.28 -3.09 23.30
N ARG A 472 8.89 -1.93 23.58
CA ARG A 472 9.29 -1.54 24.93
C ARG A 472 8.07 -1.37 25.84
N ALA A 473 7.01 -0.73 25.34
CA ALA A 473 5.76 -0.58 26.08
C ALA A 473 5.05 -1.94 26.29
N MET A 474 5.02 -2.79 25.27
CA MET A 474 4.52 -4.17 25.37
C MET A 474 5.31 -4.97 26.40
N CYS A 475 6.64 -4.92 26.34
CA CYS A 475 7.51 -5.57 27.31
C CYS A 475 7.23 -5.11 28.75
N GLN A 476 6.97 -3.82 28.96
CA GLN A 476 6.60 -3.28 30.28
C GLN A 476 5.23 -3.79 30.75
N GLY A 477 4.24 -3.83 29.85
CA GLY A 477 2.92 -4.39 30.16
C GLY A 477 3.00 -5.87 30.51
N VAL A 478 3.72 -6.65 29.70
CA VAL A 478 3.99 -8.07 29.93
C VAL A 478 4.72 -8.28 31.26
N GLU A 479 5.77 -7.50 31.54
CA GLU A 479 6.48 -7.54 32.83
C GLU A 479 5.55 -7.28 34.01
N ALA A 480 4.70 -6.24 33.93
CA ALA A 480 3.75 -5.89 34.98
C ALA A 480 2.71 -7.01 35.22
N VAL A 481 2.26 -7.68 34.16
CA VAL A 481 1.26 -8.76 34.24
C VAL A 481 1.87 -10.09 34.70
N LEU A 482 3.07 -10.44 34.24
CA LEU A 482 3.66 -11.77 34.44
C LEU A 482 4.50 -11.91 35.73
N LYS A 483 5.08 -10.82 36.27
CA LYS A 483 6.10 -10.86 37.35
C LYS A 483 5.74 -11.70 38.59
N ASN A 484 4.46 -11.82 38.92
CA ASN A 484 3.99 -12.55 40.11
C ASN A 484 3.14 -13.79 39.78
N ARG A 485 3.09 -14.21 38.50
CA ARG A 485 2.29 -15.35 38.06
C ARG A 485 3.12 -16.62 38.07
N LYS A 486 2.53 -17.72 38.57
CA LYS A 486 3.11 -19.06 38.46
C LYS A 486 2.67 -19.67 37.14
N SER A 487 3.62 -20.16 36.34
CA SER A 487 3.33 -20.89 35.09
C SER A 487 2.35 -20.20 34.13
N PRO A 488 2.64 -18.95 33.70
CA PRO A 488 1.81 -18.27 32.70
C PRO A 488 1.85 -19.00 31.35
N LYS A 489 0.68 -19.10 30.70
CA LYS A 489 0.49 -19.65 29.35
C LYS A 489 0.04 -18.52 28.45
N VAL A 490 0.87 -18.16 27.46
CA VAL A 490 0.70 -16.93 26.69
C VAL A 490 0.25 -17.24 25.28
N CYS A 491 -0.79 -16.57 24.79
CA CYS A 491 -1.17 -16.55 23.38
C CYS A 491 -0.84 -15.18 22.79
N ILE A 492 -0.13 -15.13 21.66
CA ILE A 492 0.25 -13.90 20.97
C ILE A 492 -0.43 -13.85 19.60
N TYR A 493 -1.46 -13.03 19.49
CA TYR A 493 -2.15 -12.74 18.25
C TYR A 493 -1.47 -11.57 17.53
N SER A 494 -0.67 -11.88 16.52
CA SER A 494 0.13 -10.91 15.76
C SER A 494 0.22 -11.30 14.29
N SER A 495 0.66 -10.36 13.46
CA SER A 495 0.69 -10.51 12.00
C SER A 495 1.91 -11.31 11.49
N GLY A 496 2.94 -11.46 12.34
CA GLY A 496 4.07 -12.35 12.16
C GLY A 496 4.79 -12.56 13.50
N VAL A 497 5.90 -13.31 13.52
CA VAL A 497 6.63 -13.61 14.77
C VAL A 497 6.98 -12.34 15.55
N SER A 498 6.47 -12.25 16.78
CA SER A 498 6.69 -11.11 17.67
C SER A 498 7.93 -11.29 18.56
N PRO A 499 8.77 -10.25 18.75
CA PRO A 499 9.89 -10.33 19.68
C PRO A 499 9.45 -10.54 21.15
N ILE A 500 8.19 -10.23 21.46
CA ILE A 500 7.59 -10.41 22.79
C ILE A 500 7.54 -11.90 23.18
N ALA A 501 7.45 -12.81 22.20
CA ALA A 501 7.52 -14.26 22.44
C ALA A 501 8.79 -14.66 23.21
N PHE A 502 9.94 -14.15 22.78
CA PHE A 502 11.24 -14.49 23.37
C PHE A 502 11.41 -13.85 24.75
N GLN A 503 10.85 -12.67 24.98
CA GLN A 503 10.81 -12.08 26.32
C GLN A 503 9.94 -12.93 27.27
N CYS A 504 8.77 -13.39 26.82
CA CYS A 504 7.92 -14.29 27.58
C CYS A 504 8.68 -15.58 27.96
N LEU A 505 9.41 -16.19 27.03
CA LEU A 505 10.27 -17.35 27.31
C LEU A 505 11.35 -17.04 28.36
N GLN A 506 12.04 -15.90 28.26
CA GLN A 506 13.02 -15.45 29.27
C GLN A 506 12.40 -15.28 30.67
N MET A 507 11.12 -14.90 30.74
CA MET A 507 10.37 -14.76 31.99
C MET A 507 9.86 -16.10 32.56
N GLY A 508 10.11 -17.22 31.88
CA GLY A 508 9.76 -18.55 32.38
C GLY A 508 8.29 -18.92 32.23
N VAL A 509 7.63 -18.46 31.15
CA VAL A 509 6.31 -18.98 30.76
C VAL A 509 6.36 -20.50 30.50
N ASP A 510 5.22 -21.17 30.64
CA ASP A 510 5.09 -22.59 30.29
C ASP A 510 5.25 -22.78 28.78
N TYR A 511 4.53 -21.98 27.99
CA TYR A 511 4.65 -21.90 26.53
C TYR A 511 4.10 -20.57 25.98
N VAL A 512 4.44 -20.31 24.71
CA VAL A 512 3.91 -19.23 23.87
C VAL A 512 3.19 -19.84 22.67
N LEU A 513 1.93 -19.44 22.45
CA LEU A 513 1.14 -19.80 21.27
C LEU A 513 1.17 -18.66 20.26
N GLY A 514 1.47 -18.98 19.00
CA GLY A 514 1.33 -18.08 17.85
C GLY A 514 0.35 -18.67 16.85
N PRO A 515 -0.98 -18.49 17.04
CA PRO A 515 -1.98 -19.19 16.23
C PRO A 515 -1.95 -18.82 14.75
N ASN A 516 -1.53 -17.58 14.43
CA ASN A 516 -1.42 -17.11 13.05
C ASN A 516 -0.01 -17.26 12.47
N TRP A 517 0.92 -17.84 13.22
CA TRP A 517 2.29 -18.00 12.73
C TRP A 517 2.38 -19.24 11.85
N ALA A 518 2.80 -19.06 10.61
CA ALA A 518 2.86 -20.13 9.62
C ALA A 518 4.05 -21.08 9.87
N GLU A 519 4.07 -22.25 9.22
CA GLU A 519 5.16 -23.24 9.39
C GLU A 519 6.55 -22.66 9.08
N ASN A 520 6.68 -21.79 8.09
CA ASN A 520 7.95 -21.13 7.77
C ASN A 520 8.41 -20.14 8.85
N GLU A 521 7.49 -19.68 9.71
CA GLU A 521 7.80 -18.84 10.86
C GLU A 521 8.32 -19.67 12.04
N GLU A 522 7.98 -20.96 12.13
CA GLU A 522 8.55 -21.87 13.12
C GLU A 522 10.07 -22.00 12.96
N GLU A 523 10.56 -22.13 11.72
CA GLU A 523 12.00 -22.17 11.43
C GLU A 523 12.71 -20.87 11.90
N ILE A 524 12.05 -19.72 11.73
CA ILE A 524 12.56 -18.42 12.18
C ILE A 524 12.67 -18.41 13.71
N VAL A 525 11.62 -18.86 14.40
CA VAL A 525 11.60 -18.97 15.87
C VAL A 525 12.74 -19.87 16.35
N GLN A 526 12.92 -21.05 15.75
CA GLN A 526 13.97 -21.99 16.11
C GLN A 526 15.36 -21.35 15.98
N LYS A 527 15.66 -20.73 14.82
CA LYS A 527 16.95 -20.06 14.57
C LYS A 527 17.22 -18.89 15.51
N ILE A 528 16.17 -18.13 15.88
CA ILE A 528 16.32 -17.04 16.86
C ILE A 528 16.62 -17.62 18.24
N CYS A 529 15.81 -18.58 18.71
CA CYS A 529 15.99 -19.25 20.00
C CYS A 529 17.38 -19.87 20.16
N GLU A 530 17.90 -20.53 19.13
CA GLU A 530 19.27 -21.06 19.11
C GLU A 530 20.32 -19.97 19.35
N LYS A 531 20.18 -18.83 18.67
CA LYS A 531 21.13 -17.70 18.78
C LYS A 531 21.08 -17.00 20.14
N ILE A 532 19.95 -17.03 20.84
CA ILE A 532 19.75 -16.35 22.13
C ILE A 532 19.62 -17.32 23.31
N ASN A 533 19.89 -18.61 23.09
CA ASN A 533 19.86 -19.69 24.07
C ASN A 533 18.52 -19.82 24.82
N LEU A 534 17.42 -19.91 24.07
CA LEU A 534 16.07 -20.18 24.56
C LEU A 534 15.53 -21.51 24.04
N ASP A 535 14.57 -22.08 24.76
CA ASP A 535 13.92 -23.34 24.39
C ASP A 535 12.81 -23.10 23.36
N SER A 536 13.08 -23.41 22.09
CA SER A 536 12.11 -23.29 21.00
C SER A 536 10.95 -24.28 21.10
N SER A 537 11.08 -25.39 21.84
CA SER A 537 10.00 -26.38 22.00
C SER A 537 8.81 -25.85 22.80
N LYS A 538 8.99 -24.71 23.47
CA LYS A 538 7.94 -23.98 24.19
C LYS A 538 7.18 -22.98 23.33
N VAL A 539 7.49 -22.88 22.03
CA VAL A 539 6.74 -22.04 21.09
C VAL A 539 5.94 -22.95 20.16
N ILE A 540 4.64 -22.71 20.11
CA ILE A 540 3.70 -23.48 19.28
C ILE A 540 3.18 -22.54 18.19
N CYS A 541 3.57 -22.79 16.95
CA CYS A 541 3.11 -22.05 15.77
C CYS A 541 1.93 -22.79 15.13
N GLY A 542 0.97 -22.06 14.56
CA GLY A 542 -0.10 -22.61 13.72
C GLY A 542 -0.91 -23.72 14.39
N CYS A 543 -1.94 -23.36 15.17
CA CYS A 543 -2.74 -24.34 15.91
C CYS A 543 -4.23 -24.22 15.58
N GLU A 544 -4.81 -25.26 14.99
CA GLU A 544 -6.26 -25.35 14.74
C GLU A 544 -7.04 -25.42 16.06
N ASP A 545 -6.59 -26.26 16.99
CA ASP A 545 -7.15 -26.42 18.33
C ASP A 545 -6.26 -25.72 19.37
N LEU A 546 -6.54 -24.44 19.61
CA LEU A 546 -5.81 -23.60 20.58
C LEU A 546 -5.71 -24.28 21.96
N PRO A 547 -4.48 -24.57 22.45
CA PRO A 547 -4.27 -24.99 23.83
C PRO A 547 -4.76 -23.91 24.81
N GLU A 548 -5.09 -24.31 26.04
CA GLU A 548 -5.54 -23.40 27.09
C GLU A 548 -4.52 -22.26 27.33
N PHE A 549 -4.95 -21.02 27.51
CA PHE A 549 -4.06 -19.91 27.88
C PHE A 549 -4.72 -18.93 28.84
N ASN A 550 -3.90 -18.19 29.59
CA ASN A 550 -4.36 -17.25 30.62
C ASN A 550 -3.87 -15.82 30.44
N VAL A 551 -3.05 -15.58 29.41
CA VAL A 551 -2.67 -14.24 28.96
C VAL A 551 -2.77 -14.20 27.44
N LEU A 552 -3.51 -13.23 26.92
CA LEU A 552 -3.65 -12.94 25.50
C LEU A 552 -2.95 -11.62 25.19
N ILE A 553 -1.98 -11.67 24.29
CA ILE A 553 -1.25 -10.51 23.79
C ILE A 553 -1.70 -10.27 22.36
N VAL A 554 -2.11 -9.04 22.04
CA VAL A 554 -2.70 -8.70 20.75
C VAL A 554 -2.01 -7.48 20.17
N ASN A 555 -1.57 -7.58 18.93
CA ASN A 555 -1.22 -6.41 18.13
C ASN A 555 -2.50 -5.85 17.50
N ALA A 556 -3.07 -4.82 18.14
CA ALA A 556 -4.36 -4.25 17.75
C ALA A 556 -4.28 -3.21 16.63
N VAL A 557 -3.09 -2.65 16.39
CA VAL A 557 -2.88 -1.53 15.47
C VAL A 557 -1.70 -1.83 14.56
N ASP A 558 -1.89 -1.66 13.27
CA ASP A 558 -0.85 -1.77 12.25
C ASP A 558 -0.08 -0.45 12.09
N ARG A 559 1.18 -0.52 11.61
CA ARG A 559 2.05 0.65 11.40
C ARG A 559 1.49 1.73 10.48
N ASN A 560 0.56 1.36 9.60
CA ASN A 560 -0.11 2.31 8.70
C ASN A 560 -1.14 3.19 9.43
N GLY A 561 -1.35 3.00 10.73
CA GLY A 561 -2.25 3.79 11.57
C GLY A 561 -3.67 3.27 11.61
N ARG A 562 -3.89 1.98 11.33
CA ARG A 562 -5.21 1.34 11.29
C ARG A 562 -5.31 0.21 12.30
N LEU A 563 -6.54 -0.18 12.63
CA LEU A 563 -6.75 -1.44 13.34
C LEU A 563 -6.22 -2.61 12.49
N SER A 564 -5.57 -3.56 13.14
CA SER A 564 -5.14 -4.80 12.49
C SER A 564 -6.36 -5.58 11.99
N VAL A 565 -6.24 -6.19 10.81
CA VAL A 565 -7.35 -6.83 10.11
C VAL A 565 -8.04 -7.89 10.99
N ASN A 566 -9.37 -7.80 11.11
CA ASN A 566 -10.24 -8.68 11.90
C ASN A 566 -9.87 -8.82 13.40
N VAL A 567 -9.04 -7.93 13.93
CA VAL A 567 -8.53 -8.06 15.29
C VAL A 567 -9.66 -8.03 16.32
N LEU A 568 -10.62 -7.13 16.16
CA LEU A 568 -11.75 -6.98 17.09
C LEU A 568 -12.72 -8.16 17.04
N ASP A 569 -12.90 -8.79 15.87
CA ASP A 569 -13.84 -9.90 15.69
C ASP A 569 -13.29 -11.21 16.22
N HIS A 570 -11.98 -11.40 16.07
CA HIS A 570 -11.31 -12.57 16.62
C HIS A 570 -11.14 -12.50 18.14
N MET A 571 -11.31 -11.34 18.78
CA MET A 571 -11.23 -11.22 20.24
C MET A 571 -12.22 -12.15 20.93
N ASP A 572 -13.50 -12.14 20.54
CA ASP A 572 -14.54 -12.97 21.17
C ASP A 572 -14.20 -14.46 21.04
N VAL A 573 -13.72 -14.85 19.86
CA VAL A 573 -13.32 -16.23 19.57
C VAL A 573 -12.10 -16.66 20.38
N LEU A 574 -11.08 -15.81 20.49
CA LEU A 574 -9.87 -16.09 21.28
C LEU A 574 -10.19 -16.13 22.77
N ILE A 575 -10.96 -15.16 23.27
CA ILE A 575 -11.35 -15.08 24.69
C ILE A 575 -12.23 -16.27 25.07
N SER A 576 -13.16 -16.71 24.21
CA SER A 576 -14.01 -17.87 24.50
C SER A 576 -13.23 -19.20 24.65
N ARG A 577 -12.00 -19.26 24.11
CA ARG A 577 -11.08 -20.40 24.23
C ARG A 577 -10.06 -20.25 25.35
N ALA A 578 -9.98 -19.08 25.96
CA ALA A 578 -9.10 -18.82 27.08
C ALA A 578 -9.72 -19.33 28.39
N VAL A 579 -8.95 -19.33 29.48
CA VAL A 579 -9.50 -19.53 30.82
C VAL A 579 -10.34 -18.32 31.27
N GLU A 580 -11.26 -18.54 32.22
CA GLU A 580 -12.23 -17.53 32.70
C GLU A 580 -11.58 -16.18 33.09
N ASP A 581 -10.38 -16.22 33.69
CA ASP A 581 -9.62 -15.04 34.13
C ASP A 581 -8.50 -14.61 33.17
N VAL A 582 -8.69 -14.78 31.86
CA VAL A 582 -7.72 -14.31 30.87
C VAL A 582 -7.46 -12.80 31.02
N ILE A 583 -6.18 -12.43 30.96
CA ILE A 583 -5.74 -11.03 30.84
C ILE A 583 -5.42 -10.74 29.38
N VAL A 584 -5.94 -9.64 28.87
CA VAL A 584 -5.63 -9.14 27.53
C VAL A 584 -4.63 -7.98 27.62
N ILE A 585 -3.60 -8.00 26.77
CA ILE A 585 -2.61 -6.93 26.60
C ILE A 585 -2.61 -6.50 25.12
N PRO A 586 -2.91 -5.23 24.78
CA PRO A 586 -3.33 -4.17 25.70
C PRO A 586 -4.69 -4.45 26.36
N GLN A 587 -4.93 -3.84 27.53
CA GLN A 587 -6.20 -3.92 28.26
C GLN A 587 -7.30 -3.09 27.59
N ALA A 588 -6.95 -1.93 27.05
CA ALA A 588 -7.88 -1.01 26.42
C ALA A 588 -7.26 -0.31 25.20
N LEU A 589 -8.11 -0.01 24.23
CA LEU A 589 -7.78 0.68 23.00
C LEU A 589 -8.66 1.92 22.83
N LYS A 590 -8.01 3.08 22.68
CA LYS A 590 -8.64 4.37 22.46
C LYS A 590 -8.27 4.92 21.09
N CYS A 591 -9.25 5.35 20.31
CA CYS A 591 -9.04 6.06 19.05
C CYS A 591 -9.32 7.55 19.23
N LEU A 592 -8.37 8.38 18.79
CA LEU A 592 -8.42 9.84 18.90
C LEU A 592 -8.40 10.44 17.50
N GLY A 593 -9.12 11.56 17.31
CA GLY A 593 -9.23 12.26 16.03
C GLY A 593 -9.00 13.77 16.15
N VAL A 594 -8.66 14.38 15.01
CA VAL A 594 -8.57 15.83 14.84
C VAL A 594 -8.95 16.23 13.41
N PHE A 595 -9.75 17.30 13.27
CA PHE A 595 -10.02 17.89 11.97
C PHE A 595 -8.85 18.77 11.52
N VAL A 596 -8.49 18.66 10.25
CA VAL A 596 -7.39 19.44 9.68
C VAL A 596 -7.75 20.06 8.33
N GLU A 597 -7.19 21.24 8.08
CA GLU A 597 -7.01 21.78 6.73
C GLU A 597 -5.62 21.36 6.23
N SER A 598 -5.55 20.57 5.16
CA SER A 598 -4.29 20.12 4.56
C SER A 598 -4.46 19.88 3.07
N ARG A 599 -4.09 20.89 2.28
CA ARG A 599 -4.16 20.81 0.83
C ARG A 599 -3.28 19.71 0.24
N SER A 600 -2.10 19.48 0.81
CA SER A 600 -1.20 18.40 0.36
C SER A 600 -1.85 17.03 0.51
N LEU A 601 -2.58 16.79 1.61
CA LEU A 601 -3.21 15.50 1.85
C LEU A 601 -4.29 15.20 0.79
N VAL A 602 -5.10 16.20 0.45
CA VAL A 602 -6.15 16.08 -0.58
C VAL A 602 -5.55 15.93 -1.98
N GLU A 603 -4.45 16.63 -2.30
CA GLU A 603 -3.75 16.52 -3.59
C GLU A 603 -3.02 15.18 -3.77
N GLU A 604 -2.78 14.40 -2.71
CA GLU A 604 -2.25 13.03 -2.82
C GLU A 604 -3.32 12.01 -3.25
N GLY A 605 -4.60 12.26 -2.94
CA GLY A 605 -5.71 11.34 -3.23
C GLY A 605 -6.57 11.69 -4.44
N GLY A 606 -6.52 12.94 -4.91
CA GLY A 606 -7.41 13.41 -5.97
C GLY A 606 -6.93 14.66 -6.70
N ILE A 607 -7.54 14.92 -7.86
CA ILE A 607 -7.30 16.13 -8.65
C ILE A 607 -8.30 17.22 -8.24
N GLN A 608 -7.76 18.36 -7.81
CA GLN A 608 -8.57 19.47 -7.27
C GLN A 608 -8.86 20.57 -8.30
N LYS A 609 -8.05 20.68 -9.36
CA LYS A 609 -8.09 21.78 -10.33
C LYS A 609 -7.65 21.29 -11.70
N ASP A 610 -8.00 22.05 -12.74
CA ASP A 610 -7.49 21.83 -14.10
C ASP A 610 -5.95 21.81 -14.12
N VAL A 611 -5.40 20.88 -14.92
CA VAL A 611 -3.96 20.68 -15.10
C VAL A 611 -3.56 21.20 -16.48
N CYS A 612 -2.65 22.19 -16.52
CA CYS A 612 -2.30 22.91 -17.74
C CYS A 612 -3.52 23.47 -18.52
N GLY A 613 -4.63 23.76 -17.83
CA GLY A 613 -5.87 24.26 -18.44
C GLY A 613 -6.82 23.18 -18.96
N PHE A 614 -6.52 21.90 -18.72
CA PHE A 614 -7.36 20.76 -19.06
C PHE A 614 -8.07 20.20 -17.83
N ASN A 615 -9.34 19.83 -18.00
CA ASN A 615 -10.11 19.12 -17.00
C ASN A 615 -9.72 17.63 -17.03
N VAL A 616 -8.91 17.20 -16.06
CA VAL A 616 -8.49 15.78 -15.92
C VAL A 616 -9.25 15.07 -14.78
N SER A 617 -10.43 15.57 -14.40
CA SER A 617 -11.20 15.05 -13.25
C SER A 617 -11.70 13.62 -13.44
N ALA A 618 -11.64 13.06 -14.65
CA ALA A 618 -11.93 11.64 -14.90
C ALA A 618 -11.07 10.71 -14.02
N MET A 619 -9.87 11.14 -13.61
CA MET A 619 -9.06 10.37 -12.65
C MET A 619 -9.74 10.21 -11.28
N ASN A 620 -10.58 11.16 -10.86
CA ASN A 620 -11.21 11.13 -9.55
C ASN A 620 -12.27 10.01 -9.42
N ASP A 621 -12.69 9.38 -10.52
CA ASP A 621 -13.50 8.14 -10.47
C ASP A 621 -12.78 7.03 -9.67
N TYR A 622 -11.44 7.10 -9.58
CA TYR A 622 -10.59 6.17 -8.84
C TYR A 622 -9.98 6.78 -7.56
N GLN A 623 -10.49 7.91 -7.07
CA GLN A 623 -10.07 8.51 -5.81
C GLN A 623 -10.45 7.61 -4.62
N THR A 624 -9.56 7.56 -3.63
CA THR A 624 -9.75 6.89 -2.33
C THR A 624 -10.14 7.90 -1.26
N ILE A 625 -10.89 7.46 -0.24
CA ILE A 625 -11.32 8.30 0.87
C ILE A 625 -10.68 7.89 2.20
N ASN A 626 -10.26 6.63 2.32
CA ASN A 626 -9.45 6.15 3.43
C ASN A 626 -7.97 6.30 3.08
N HIS A 627 -7.29 7.25 3.72
CA HIS A 627 -5.86 7.47 3.54
C HIS A 627 -5.07 6.92 4.73
N GLN A 628 -3.91 6.35 4.43
CA GLN A 628 -3.03 5.69 5.39
C GLN A 628 -1.58 6.15 5.20
N CYS A 629 -0.70 5.77 6.13
CA CYS A 629 0.71 6.16 6.10
C CYS A 629 0.92 7.69 6.16
N ILE A 630 0.09 8.38 6.94
CA ILE A 630 0.15 9.83 7.14
C ILE A 630 0.98 10.11 8.38
N SER A 631 2.07 10.86 8.24
CA SER A 631 2.77 11.37 9.42
C SER A 631 2.26 12.75 9.77
N LEU A 632 1.32 12.84 10.71
CA LEU A 632 0.66 14.10 11.10
C LEU A 632 1.68 15.14 11.58
N ASN A 633 2.72 14.72 12.30
CA ASN A 633 3.81 15.60 12.76
C ASN A 633 4.64 16.20 11.61
N ARG A 634 4.66 15.56 10.43
CA ARG A 634 5.38 16.01 9.23
C ARG A 634 4.44 16.60 8.18
N LEU A 635 3.13 16.45 8.35
CA LEU A 635 2.12 16.96 7.44
C LEU A 635 1.99 18.48 7.60
N ASN A 636 2.02 19.23 6.51
CA ASN A 636 1.66 20.64 6.56
C ASN A 636 0.13 20.76 6.71
N HIS A 637 -0.32 21.27 7.85
CA HIS A 637 -1.74 21.36 8.17
C HIS A 637 -2.05 22.46 9.19
N VAL A 638 -3.32 22.88 9.21
CA VAL A 638 -3.92 23.68 10.29
C VAL A 638 -4.90 22.79 11.04
N LYS A 639 -4.84 22.77 12.37
CA LYS A 639 -5.82 22.06 13.19
C LYS A 639 -7.08 22.92 13.30
N LEU A 640 -8.23 22.33 13.00
CA LEU A 640 -9.53 23.00 13.03
C LEU A 640 -10.36 22.64 14.26
N SER A 641 -9.98 21.59 15.00
CA SER A 641 -10.65 21.11 16.20
C SER A 641 -9.64 20.81 17.32
N PRO A 642 -10.08 20.70 18.59
CA PRO A 642 -9.29 20.01 19.59
C PRO A 642 -9.13 18.53 19.21
N VAL A 643 -8.25 17.82 19.91
CA VAL A 643 -8.23 16.35 19.84
C VAL A 643 -9.46 15.82 20.58
N PHE A 644 -10.21 14.93 19.93
CA PHE A 644 -11.42 14.33 20.50
C PHE A 644 -11.40 12.80 20.40
N GLU A 645 -12.20 12.15 21.25
CA GLU A 645 -12.32 10.69 21.27
C GLU A 645 -13.29 10.22 20.19
N LEU A 646 -12.83 9.30 19.34
CA LEU A 646 -13.66 8.60 18.37
C LEU A 646 -14.31 7.36 18.99
N PHE A 647 -13.53 6.58 19.75
CA PHE A 647 -14.03 5.53 20.63
C PHE A 647 -13.00 5.15 21.70
N ASN A 648 -13.46 4.44 22.72
CA ASN A 648 -12.65 3.79 23.74
C ASN A 648 -13.28 2.44 24.12
N GLN A 649 -12.52 1.35 24.04
CA GLN A 649 -13.01 0.00 24.34
C GLN A 649 -12.03 -0.80 25.19
N CYS A 650 -12.58 -1.56 26.14
CA CYS A 650 -11.87 -2.65 26.81
C CYS A 650 -11.69 -3.79 25.82
N LEU A 651 -10.45 -4.26 25.60
CA LEU A 651 -10.21 -5.31 24.61
C LEU A 651 -10.79 -6.67 25.03
N LYS A 652 -10.96 -6.90 26.34
CA LYS A 652 -11.60 -8.11 26.88
C LYS A 652 -13.10 -8.17 26.61
N ASP A 653 -13.76 -7.02 26.44
CA ASP A 653 -15.22 -6.90 26.27
C ASP A 653 -15.57 -6.18 24.96
N THR A 654 -14.75 -6.38 23.93
CA THR A 654 -14.83 -5.69 22.64
C THR A 654 -16.11 -6.05 21.91
N LYS A 655 -16.64 -5.12 21.11
CA LYS A 655 -17.65 -5.44 20.09
C LYS A 655 -17.04 -5.28 18.71
N GLY A 656 -17.11 -6.32 17.88
CA GLY A 656 -16.63 -6.27 16.49
C GLY A 656 -17.34 -5.22 15.61
N MET A 657 -18.60 -4.90 15.95
CA MET A 657 -19.41 -3.89 15.26
C MET A 657 -19.96 -2.83 16.22
N PHE A 658 -19.79 -1.55 15.88
CA PHE A 658 -20.37 -0.44 16.62
C PHE A 658 -20.50 0.83 15.77
N GLU A 659 -21.42 1.71 16.19
CA GLU A 659 -21.60 3.04 15.62
C GLU A 659 -21.52 4.11 16.72
N ARG A 660 -20.99 5.29 16.37
CA ARG A 660 -20.89 6.46 17.25
C ARG A 660 -21.25 7.73 16.50
N THR A 661 -21.92 8.65 17.19
CA THR A 661 -22.17 10.02 16.72
C THR A 661 -21.51 10.98 17.69
N ILE A 662 -20.69 11.90 17.17
CA ILE A 662 -19.85 12.80 17.95
C ILE A 662 -20.05 14.21 17.42
N SER A 663 -20.32 15.18 18.30
CA SER A 663 -20.33 16.60 17.96
C SER A 663 -19.01 17.22 18.39
N VAL A 664 -18.35 17.93 17.48
CA VAL A 664 -17.04 18.54 17.71
C VAL A 664 -17.11 20.02 17.40
N GLU A 665 -16.75 20.84 18.39
CA GLU A 665 -16.59 22.27 18.22
C GLU A 665 -15.25 22.60 17.56
N THR A 666 -15.27 23.48 16.57
CA THR A 666 -14.08 23.97 15.89
C THR A 666 -13.39 25.06 16.70
N ILE A 667 -12.05 25.06 16.69
CA ILE A 667 -11.21 26.06 17.36
C ILE A 667 -10.60 27.08 16.40
N GLU A 668 -10.76 26.84 15.10
CA GLU A 668 -10.19 27.69 14.05
C GLU A 668 -11.12 27.68 12.83
N SER A 669 -11.13 28.80 12.10
CA SER A 669 -11.84 28.89 10.82
C SER A 669 -10.99 28.30 9.70
N GLY A 670 -11.57 27.49 8.83
CA GLY A 670 -10.82 26.89 7.73
C GLY A 670 -11.62 25.89 6.92
N ARG A 671 -10.96 25.28 5.94
CA ARG A 671 -11.55 24.25 5.08
C ARG A 671 -11.30 22.87 5.68
N VAL A 672 -12.37 22.14 5.97
CA VAL A 672 -12.27 20.78 6.54
C VAL A 672 -11.85 19.81 5.43
N ASP A 673 -10.57 19.48 5.39
CA ASP A 673 -9.99 18.62 4.37
C ASP A 673 -9.96 17.15 4.79
N ALA A 674 -9.69 16.87 6.07
CA ALA A 674 -9.63 15.51 6.58
C ALA A 674 -9.91 15.42 8.08
N LEU A 675 -10.40 14.26 8.50
CA LEU A 675 -10.37 13.79 9.88
C LEU A 675 -9.20 12.82 10.04
N VAL A 676 -8.11 13.27 10.67
CA VAL A 676 -6.92 12.45 10.94
C VAL A 676 -7.08 11.78 12.30
N TYR A 677 -6.73 10.49 12.41
CA TYR A 677 -6.88 9.72 13.64
C TYR A 677 -5.66 8.84 13.96
N TRP A 678 -5.55 8.47 15.24
CA TRP A 678 -4.50 7.61 15.79
C TRP A 678 -5.00 6.89 17.05
N PHE A 679 -4.14 6.04 17.65
CA PHE A 679 -4.53 5.19 18.76
C PHE A 679 -3.68 5.39 20.01
N GLU A 680 -4.31 5.19 21.16
CA GLU A 680 -3.66 5.00 22.46
C GLU A 680 -4.02 3.63 23.02
N MET A 681 -3.02 2.93 23.54
CA MET A 681 -3.12 1.58 24.07
C MET A 681 -2.70 1.57 25.53
N GLN A 682 -3.55 1.04 26.41
CA GLN A 682 -3.22 0.78 27.81
C GLN A 682 -2.65 -0.64 27.93
N MET A 683 -1.33 -0.77 28.09
CA MET A 683 -0.66 -2.07 28.19
C MET A 683 -0.86 -2.71 29.56
N ALA A 684 -0.87 -1.88 30.61
CA ALA A 684 -1.17 -2.19 32.00
C ALA A 684 -1.58 -0.89 32.71
N ASP A 685 -2.01 -0.95 33.98
CA ASP A 685 -2.55 0.21 34.73
C ASP A 685 -1.71 1.50 34.63
N GLU A 686 -0.38 1.37 34.68
CA GLU A 686 0.56 2.49 34.61
C GLU A 686 1.32 2.60 33.26
N VAL A 687 1.09 1.68 32.32
CA VAL A 687 1.84 1.59 31.06
C VAL A 687 0.94 1.92 29.88
N ARG A 688 1.22 3.03 29.20
CA ARG A 688 0.47 3.46 28.01
C ARG A 688 1.39 3.72 26.82
N PHE A 689 0.88 3.41 25.63
CA PHE A 689 1.52 3.71 24.36
C PHE A 689 0.60 4.56 23.49
N SER A 690 1.16 5.43 22.66
CA SER A 690 0.40 6.28 21.75
C SER A 690 1.10 6.29 20.39
N THR A 691 0.34 6.05 19.32
CA THR A 691 0.86 5.88 17.96
C THR A 691 1.20 7.19 17.26
N ILE A 692 1.04 8.35 17.92
CA ILE A 692 1.39 9.67 17.37
C ILE A 692 2.72 10.23 17.91
N LYS A 693 3.35 9.57 18.89
CA LYS A 693 4.60 10.07 19.49
C LYS A 693 5.70 10.13 18.42
N SER A 694 6.46 11.22 18.42
CA SER A 694 7.44 11.57 17.38
C SER A 694 8.65 10.64 17.26
N ASN A 695 8.76 9.62 18.11
CA ASN A 695 9.90 8.70 18.19
C ASN A 695 9.53 7.24 17.87
N ASN A 696 8.33 7.00 17.33
CA ASN A 696 7.91 5.65 16.96
C ASN A 696 7.46 5.61 15.48
N PRO A 697 7.53 4.43 14.84
CA PRO A 697 7.38 4.30 13.40
C PRO A 697 5.93 4.13 12.94
N PHE A 698 4.95 4.47 13.80
CA PHE A 698 3.54 4.39 13.43
C PHE A 698 3.13 5.66 12.70
N ASP A 699 2.55 5.45 11.52
CA ASP A 699 1.82 6.49 10.85
C ASP A 699 0.41 6.61 11.40
N GLN A 700 -0.26 7.70 11.03
CA GLN A 700 -1.65 7.98 11.27
C GLN A 700 -2.45 7.69 10.00
N SER A 701 -3.77 7.63 10.14
CA SER A 701 -4.70 7.46 9.03
C SER A 701 -5.72 8.59 9.02
N ALA A 702 -6.40 8.80 7.90
CA ALA A 702 -7.37 9.87 7.76
C ALA A 702 -8.56 9.49 6.88
N PHE A 703 -9.71 10.04 7.24
CA PHE A 703 -10.91 10.04 6.43
C PHE A 703 -10.97 11.36 5.65
N ILE A 704 -10.84 11.28 4.33
CA ILE A 704 -10.95 12.42 3.42
C ILE A 704 -12.34 12.39 2.80
N HIS A 705 -13.11 13.46 2.97
CA HIS A 705 -14.43 13.55 2.36
C HIS A 705 -14.31 13.71 0.83
N SER A 706 -15.21 13.08 0.08
CA SER A 706 -15.35 13.33 -1.35
C SER A 706 -15.71 14.80 -1.57
N ILE A 707 -15.03 15.44 -2.52
CA ILE A 707 -15.17 16.86 -2.85
C ILE A 707 -16.65 17.17 -3.16
N PRO A 708 -17.23 18.28 -2.67
CA PRO A 708 -16.54 19.43 -2.08
C PRO A 708 -16.32 19.34 -0.56
N THR A 709 -15.11 19.73 -0.14
CA THR A 709 -14.85 20.07 1.26
C THR A 709 -15.65 21.32 1.65
N PHE A 710 -16.11 21.38 2.90
CA PHE A 710 -16.85 22.55 3.42
C PHE A 710 -15.96 23.42 4.32
N VAL A 711 -16.34 24.68 4.46
CA VAL A 711 -15.65 25.66 5.31
C VAL A 711 -16.40 25.79 6.63
N VAL A 712 -15.64 25.82 7.72
CA VAL A 712 -16.13 26.07 9.07
C VAL A 712 -15.55 27.37 9.61
N LYS A 713 -16.29 28.01 10.51
CA LYS A 713 -15.78 29.08 11.37
C LYS A 713 -15.37 28.51 12.71
N GLU A 714 -14.64 29.28 13.50
CA GLU A 714 -14.41 29.01 14.92
C GLU A 714 -15.76 28.91 15.67
N GLU A 715 -15.83 28.04 16.68
CA GLU A 715 -17.02 27.73 17.49
C GLU A 715 -18.20 27.08 16.72
N GLU A 716 -18.01 26.70 15.45
CA GLU A 716 -19.01 25.91 14.72
C GLU A 716 -18.93 24.42 15.07
N GLN A 717 -20.06 23.73 14.96
CA GLN A 717 -20.15 22.31 15.26
C GLN A 717 -20.03 21.46 13.99
N ILE A 718 -19.22 20.41 14.05
CA ILE A 718 -19.14 19.34 13.06
C ILE A 718 -19.69 18.07 13.69
N ASN A 719 -20.68 17.45 13.05
CA ASN A 719 -21.20 16.14 13.44
C ASN A 719 -20.41 15.05 12.72
N VAL A 720 -19.92 14.08 13.47
CA VAL A 720 -19.19 12.92 12.96
C VAL A 720 -20.02 11.67 13.22
N ARG A 721 -20.23 10.86 12.19
CA ARG A 721 -20.77 9.51 12.30
C ARG A 721 -19.65 8.52 12.00
N LEU A 722 -19.25 7.77 13.01
CA LEU A 722 -18.22 6.73 12.90
C LEU A 722 -18.88 5.36 12.93
N VAL A 723 -18.65 4.56 11.89
CA VAL A 723 -19.05 3.16 11.82
C VAL A 723 -17.80 2.30 11.84
N CYS A 724 -17.76 1.31 12.72
CA CYS A 724 -16.75 0.27 12.74
C CYS A 724 -17.42 -1.09 12.57
N ASN A 725 -16.92 -1.87 11.64
CA ASN A 725 -17.34 -3.25 11.40
C ASN A 725 -16.13 -4.06 10.91
N ASN A 726 -15.92 -5.23 11.50
CA ASN A 726 -14.79 -6.09 11.19
C ASN A 726 -13.40 -5.44 11.31
N SER A 727 -13.19 -4.58 12.32
CA SER A 727 -12.00 -3.73 12.46
C SER A 727 -11.78 -2.72 11.32
N PHE A 728 -12.70 -2.62 10.35
CA PHE A 728 -12.73 -1.55 9.36
C PHE A 728 -13.52 -0.38 9.90
N MET A 729 -12.96 0.82 9.79
CA MET A 729 -13.61 2.05 10.21
C MET A 729 -13.92 2.92 9.00
N HIS A 730 -15.05 3.63 9.08
CA HIS A 730 -15.41 4.69 8.16
C HIS A 730 -16.09 5.81 8.94
N ALA A 731 -15.71 7.04 8.65
CA ALA A 731 -16.32 8.22 9.25
C ALA A 731 -16.88 9.13 8.16
N THR A 732 -18.14 9.51 8.31
CA THR A 732 -18.74 10.64 7.60
C THR A 732 -18.87 11.82 8.54
N TYR A 733 -18.77 13.03 7.99
CA TYR A 733 -18.87 14.24 8.79
C TYR A 733 -19.48 15.38 7.99
N GLU A 734 -20.31 16.16 8.67
CA GLU A 734 -21.01 17.30 8.11
C GLU A 734 -21.08 18.46 9.10
N LYS A 735 -21.20 19.68 8.58
CA LYS A 735 -21.47 20.84 9.41
C LYS A 735 -22.84 20.70 10.06
N ALA A 736 -22.93 20.89 11.37
CA ALA A 736 -24.22 20.90 12.06
C ALA A 736 -25.11 21.99 11.44
N MET A 737 -26.30 21.62 10.98
CA MET A 737 -27.26 22.61 10.52
C MET A 737 -27.63 23.49 11.71
N GLY A 738 -27.26 24.77 11.66
CA GLY A 738 -27.66 25.72 12.68
C GLY A 738 -29.17 25.71 12.83
N ALA A 739 -29.67 25.58 14.07
CA ALA A 739 -30.97 26.10 14.39
C ALA A 739 -30.97 27.55 13.89
N GLN A 740 -31.82 27.87 12.92
CA GLN A 740 -32.08 29.25 12.56
C GLN A 740 -32.51 29.95 13.85
N SER A 741 -31.61 30.76 14.41
CA SER A 741 -31.89 31.63 15.55
C SER A 741 -32.85 32.74 15.12
#